data_AF-A0A2R6QKR6-F1
#
_entry.id   AF-A0A2R6QKR6-F1
#
_cell.length_a   1.000
_cell.length_b   1.000
_cell.length_c   1.000
_cell.angle_alpha   90.00
_cell.angle_beta   90.00
_cell.angle_gamma   90.00
#
_symmetry.space_group_name_H-M   'P 1'
#
loop_
_entity.id
_entity.type
_entity.pdbx_description
1 polymer ?
#
loop_
_entity_poly.entity_id
_entity_poly.type
_entity_poly.pdbx_seq_one_letter_code
_entity_poly.pdbx_strand_id
1 'polypeptide(L)'
;MCNLKFVFLISILSLPVSFLSSSESEAIDALLRRLDAKRPPPSVQESAAKAVLQRLLPTHASSFEFKIVSKDVCGGHSCFRITNHKKSSKNDAMIMIEGVTAVEIASGLHWYLKYWCGAHVSWDKTGGSQIASVPKPGSLPFVSDEGVMIPRPTPWNYYQNVVTSSYSYVWWDWERWEKEIDWMALQGINLPLAFTGQEAIWRRVFSDLNISTPDLNDFFGGPAFLAWARMGNLHAWGGPLSKNWLDQQLVLQKQILSRMLELGMTPVMPSFSGNVPGALKEIFPSANITRLGEWNTVNADPRWCCTFLLDPSDPLFVEIGEAFINQQIKEYGDVTDIYNCDTFNENSPPTKDPSYISSLGAAVFKAMSKADEDAVWLMQGWLFYSDSSFWKPPQMKALLHSVPFGKLIVLDLFAEVKPIWETSSQFYGTPYIWCMLHNFGGNIEMYGILDAIASGPVDARVSANSTMVGVGMCMEGIDQNPVVYELMSEMAFRSDKVQVQEWLKSYSQRRYGREVHKIEAAWEILHGTIYNCTDGIAFLGLPLALTRTNCLFFSSLILLQYEWNARTQVTMWFDTTKSNQSKLHDYANKFWSGLLEAYYLPRASTYFSHLLRSLEENESFKMDDWRQEWIAYSNKWQAGTEAYPVKARGDALAISKALVEKYFG
;
A
#
# COMPACT_ATOMS: atom_id res chain seq x y z
N MET A 1 -12.02 53.35 56.19
CA MET A 1 -11.30 52.49 55.22
C MET A 1 -12.23 51.34 54.86
N CYS A 2 -12.50 51.11 53.58
CA CYS A 2 -13.40 50.03 53.12
C CYS A 2 -12.69 49.25 52.00
N ASN A 3 -12.63 47.92 52.11
CA ASN A 3 -11.85 47.10 51.18
C ASN A 3 -12.67 46.74 49.94
N LEU A 4 -12.20 47.20 48.79
CA LEU A 4 -12.85 46.99 47.49
C LEU A 4 -12.43 45.64 46.89
N LYS A 5 -13.36 44.70 46.77
CA LYS A 5 -13.12 43.46 46.01
C LYS A 5 -13.29 43.73 44.51
N PHE A 6 -12.19 43.64 43.76
CA PHE A 6 -12.26 43.63 42.30
C PHE A 6 -12.81 42.29 41.79
N VAL A 7 -13.76 42.36 40.86
CA VAL A 7 -14.21 41.20 40.06
C VAL A 7 -13.56 41.31 38.69
N PHE A 8 -12.73 40.35 38.33
CA PHE A 8 -12.23 40.21 36.96
C PHE A 8 -13.24 39.41 36.13
N LEU A 9 -13.90 40.06 35.16
CA LEU A 9 -14.50 39.34 34.04
C LEU A 9 -13.37 38.87 33.12
N ILE A 10 -13.24 37.57 32.94
CA ILE A 10 -12.44 37.00 31.86
C ILE A 10 -13.37 36.84 30.66
N SER A 11 -13.28 37.77 29.71
CA SER A 11 -13.97 37.65 28.42
C SER A 11 -13.36 36.50 27.64
N ILE A 12 -14.12 35.43 27.40
CA ILE A 12 -13.69 34.32 26.56
C ILE A 12 -13.70 34.79 25.10
N LEU A 13 -12.55 35.28 24.63
CA LEU A 13 -12.30 35.48 23.22
C LEU A 13 -12.12 34.12 22.55
N SER A 14 -13.12 33.71 21.77
CA SER A 14 -13.04 32.57 20.88
C SER A 14 -11.92 32.79 19.86
N LEU A 15 -10.79 32.11 20.04
CA LEU A 15 -9.71 32.11 19.04
C LEU A 15 -10.23 31.49 17.75
N PRO A 16 -9.96 32.10 16.57
CA PRO A 16 -10.33 31.51 15.30
C PRO A 16 -9.51 30.23 15.08
N VAL A 17 -10.18 29.16 14.62
CA VAL A 17 -9.48 28.00 14.05
C VAL A 17 -8.66 28.51 12.87
N SER A 18 -7.34 28.28 12.90
CA SER A 18 -6.44 28.70 11.83
C SER A 18 -6.64 27.79 10.62
N PHE A 19 -7.43 28.27 9.66
CA PHE A 19 -7.57 27.65 8.35
C PHE A 19 -6.22 27.62 7.61
N LEU A 20 -6.10 26.71 6.64
CA LEU A 20 -5.06 26.72 5.60
C LEU A 20 -4.90 28.11 4.96
N SER A 21 -3.78 28.36 4.29
CA SER A 21 -3.73 29.51 3.37
C SER A 21 -4.85 29.36 2.35
N SER A 22 -5.59 30.44 2.06
CA SER A 22 -6.86 30.33 1.33
C SER A 22 -6.70 29.69 -0.05
N SER A 23 -5.54 29.91 -0.68
CA SER A 23 -5.12 29.30 -1.95
C SER A 23 -4.86 27.79 -1.89
N GLU A 24 -4.36 27.25 -0.76
CA GLU A 24 -4.06 25.82 -0.62
C GLU A 24 -5.34 24.98 -0.49
N SER A 25 -6.30 25.42 0.34
CA SER A 25 -7.62 24.78 0.43
C SER A 25 -8.33 24.83 -0.93
N GLU A 26 -8.36 26.01 -1.56
CA GLU A 26 -9.06 26.21 -2.83
C GLU A 26 -8.55 25.30 -3.96
N ALA A 27 -7.24 25.01 -4.00
CA ALA A 27 -6.64 24.09 -4.97
C ALA A 27 -7.06 22.62 -4.74
N ILE A 28 -7.07 22.16 -3.49
CA ILE A 28 -7.53 20.80 -3.12
C ILE A 28 -9.05 20.67 -3.33
N ASP A 29 -9.82 21.69 -2.98
CA ASP A 29 -11.26 21.73 -3.23
C ASP A 29 -11.58 21.78 -4.74
N ALA A 30 -10.74 22.39 -5.57
CA ALA A 30 -10.87 22.38 -7.04
C ALA A 30 -10.61 20.98 -7.62
N LEU A 31 -9.54 20.31 -7.17
CA LEU A 31 -9.26 18.90 -7.51
C LEU A 31 -10.44 18.00 -7.13
N LEU A 32 -10.95 18.13 -5.91
CA LEU A 32 -12.09 17.36 -5.44
C LEU A 32 -13.35 17.61 -6.29
N ARG A 33 -13.65 18.86 -6.66
CA ARG A 33 -14.79 19.18 -7.54
C ARG A 33 -14.70 18.53 -8.92
N ARG A 34 -13.50 18.41 -9.50
CA ARG A 34 -13.31 17.71 -10.79
C ARG A 34 -13.44 16.21 -10.65
N LEU A 35 -12.77 15.60 -9.68
CA LEU A 35 -12.83 14.15 -9.44
C LEU A 35 -14.24 13.72 -9.02
N ASP A 36 -14.97 14.56 -8.27
CA ASP A 36 -16.41 14.39 -8.02
C ASP A 36 -17.22 14.35 -9.33
N ALA A 37 -16.88 15.20 -10.32
CA ALA A 37 -17.55 15.26 -11.62
C ALA A 37 -17.17 14.13 -12.60
N LYS A 38 -16.00 13.48 -12.42
CA LYS A 38 -15.62 12.25 -13.16
C LYS A 38 -16.30 10.97 -12.62
N ARG A 39 -17.02 11.01 -11.49
CA ARG A 39 -17.65 9.81 -10.92
C ARG A 39 -18.82 9.27 -11.74
N PRO A 40 -19.06 7.94 -11.73
CA PRO A 40 -20.27 7.36 -12.31
C PRO A 40 -21.56 7.85 -11.63
N PRO A 41 -22.72 7.82 -12.34
CA PRO A 41 -24.01 8.22 -11.80
C PRO A 41 -24.39 7.49 -10.49
N PRO A 42 -25.21 8.11 -9.62
CA PRO A 42 -25.69 7.52 -8.37
C PRO A 42 -26.13 6.06 -8.47
N SER A 43 -26.93 5.71 -9.48
CA SER A 43 -27.46 4.35 -9.68
C SER A 43 -26.39 3.30 -9.99
N VAL A 44 -25.25 3.69 -10.58
CA VAL A 44 -24.10 2.79 -10.80
C VAL A 44 -23.42 2.52 -9.46
N GLN A 45 -23.16 3.57 -8.68
CA GLN A 45 -22.54 3.48 -7.35
C GLN A 45 -23.42 2.67 -6.37
N GLU A 46 -24.72 2.96 -6.30
CA GLU A 46 -25.69 2.20 -5.48
C GLU A 46 -25.72 0.72 -5.86
N SER A 47 -25.64 0.41 -7.17
CA SER A 47 -25.56 -0.96 -7.67
C SER A 47 -24.23 -1.65 -7.31
N ALA A 48 -23.11 -0.93 -7.39
CA ALA A 48 -21.79 -1.44 -7.04
C ALA A 48 -21.68 -1.76 -5.54
N ALA A 49 -22.12 -0.84 -4.66
CA ALA A 49 -22.22 -1.08 -3.22
C ALA A 49 -23.15 -2.27 -2.91
N LYS A 50 -24.26 -2.40 -3.65
CA LYS A 50 -25.18 -3.55 -3.51
C LYS A 50 -24.54 -4.86 -3.97
N ALA A 51 -23.64 -4.85 -4.95
CA ALA A 51 -22.85 -6.01 -5.36
C ALA A 51 -21.84 -6.44 -4.29
N VAL A 52 -21.20 -5.49 -3.58
CA VAL A 52 -20.35 -5.78 -2.40
C VAL A 52 -21.17 -6.47 -1.31
N LEU A 53 -22.35 -5.93 -0.98
CA LEU A 53 -23.28 -6.57 -0.04
C LEU A 53 -23.69 -7.98 -0.50
N GLN A 54 -23.97 -8.18 -1.79
CA GLN A 54 -24.35 -9.49 -2.33
C GLN A 54 -23.22 -10.53 -2.26
N ARG A 55 -21.95 -10.12 -2.38
CA ARG A 55 -20.80 -11.02 -2.20
C ARG A 55 -20.50 -11.29 -0.71
N LEU A 56 -20.67 -10.31 0.16
CA LEU A 56 -20.38 -10.42 1.60
C LEU A 56 -21.50 -11.14 2.39
N LEU A 57 -22.77 -10.79 2.13
CA LEU A 57 -23.96 -11.33 2.80
C LEU A 57 -25.11 -11.57 1.79
N PRO A 58 -25.03 -12.62 0.95
CA PRO A 58 -26.01 -12.88 -0.11
C PRO A 58 -27.47 -12.90 0.37
N THR A 59 -27.72 -13.44 1.57
CA THR A 59 -29.06 -13.55 2.17
C THR A 59 -29.65 -12.23 2.66
N HIS A 60 -28.84 -11.18 2.81
CA HIS A 60 -29.24 -9.91 3.41
C HIS A 60 -29.41 -8.79 2.37
N ALA A 61 -29.24 -9.08 1.07
CA ALA A 61 -29.31 -8.10 -0.02
C ALA A 61 -30.66 -7.38 -0.21
N SER A 62 -31.72 -7.81 0.50
CA SER A 62 -33.01 -7.13 0.63
C SER A 62 -33.22 -6.42 1.97
N SER A 63 -32.39 -6.69 2.98
CA SER A 63 -32.49 -6.10 4.33
C SER A 63 -31.89 -4.69 4.43
N PHE A 64 -31.14 -4.27 3.41
CA PHE A 64 -30.51 -2.96 3.31
C PHE A 64 -31.00 -2.19 2.08
N GLU A 65 -31.21 -0.90 2.24
CA GLU A 65 -31.41 0.07 1.15
C GLU A 65 -30.21 1.03 1.10
N PHE A 66 -29.67 1.27 -0.09
CA PHE A 66 -28.47 2.07 -0.33
C PHE A 66 -28.80 3.26 -1.21
N LYS A 67 -28.23 4.43 -0.89
CA LYS A 67 -28.55 5.68 -1.59
C LYS A 67 -27.40 6.67 -1.57
N ILE A 68 -27.10 7.29 -2.71
CA ILE A 68 -26.13 8.38 -2.81
C ILE A 68 -26.79 9.71 -2.39
N VAL A 69 -26.07 10.52 -1.63
CA VAL A 69 -26.51 11.84 -1.16
C VAL A 69 -25.43 12.90 -1.43
N SER A 70 -25.83 14.17 -1.51
CA SER A 70 -24.88 15.28 -1.64
C SER A 70 -24.16 15.56 -0.32
N LYS A 71 -22.97 16.19 -0.41
CA LYS A 71 -22.16 16.61 0.75
C LYS A 71 -22.93 17.57 1.69
N ASP A 72 -23.97 18.26 1.20
CA ASP A 72 -24.82 19.13 2.03
C ASP A 72 -25.52 18.36 3.16
N VAL A 73 -25.91 17.10 2.92
CA VAL A 73 -26.50 16.20 3.93
C VAL A 73 -25.48 15.83 5.03
N CYS A 74 -24.20 15.95 4.72
CA CYS A 74 -23.03 15.71 5.56
C CYS A 74 -22.39 17.02 6.08
N GLY A 75 -23.04 18.18 5.95
CA GLY A 75 -22.51 19.48 6.39
C GLY A 75 -21.35 20.03 5.55
N GLY A 76 -21.23 19.61 4.28
CA GLY A 76 -20.20 20.04 3.33
C GLY A 76 -19.07 19.04 3.10
N HIS A 77 -18.93 18.03 3.96
CA HIS A 77 -17.87 17.01 3.90
C HIS A 77 -18.38 15.68 3.32
N SER A 78 -17.50 14.69 3.13
CA SER A 78 -17.94 13.31 2.88
C SER A 78 -18.36 12.66 4.20
N CYS A 79 -19.46 11.89 4.18
CA CYS A 79 -19.93 11.10 5.32
C CYS A 79 -20.73 9.88 4.86
N PHE A 80 -21.01 8.98 5.80
CA PHE A 80 -22.14 8.05 5.68
C PHE A 80 -23.13 8.23 6.83
N ARG A 81 -24.39 7.91 6.57
CA ARG A 81 -25.49 7.94 7.55
C ARG A 81 -26.25 6.62 7.53
N ILE A 82 -26.42 6.02 8.70
CA ILE A 82 -27.18 4.78 8.92
C ILE A 82 -28.49 5.16 9.62
N THR A 83 -29.63 4.69 9.10
CA THR A 83 -30.96 4.96 9.68
C THR A 83 -31.86 3.72 9.65
N ASN A 84 -32.88 3.69 10.51
CA ASN A 84 -33.94 2.69 10.44
C ASN A 84 -34.89 3.02 9.27
N HIS A 85 -35.14 2.06 8.38
CA HIS A 85 -36.04 2.26 7.24
C HIS A 85 -37.51 2.33 7.72
N LYS A 86 -38.24 3.35 7.27
CA LYS A 86 -39.50 3.80 7.89
C LYS A 86 -40.76 3.05 7.40
N LYS A 87 -40.67 1.77 7.04
CA LYS A 87 -41.81 0.94 6.61
C LYS A 87 -41.84 -0.42 7.30
N SER A 88 -43.05 -0.94 7.48
CA SER A 88 -43.35 -1.98 8.48
C SER A 88 -43.79 -3.33 7.88
N SER A 89 -43.49 -3.62 6.61
CA SER A 89 -43.69 -4.97 6.07
C SER A 89 -42.57 -5.91 6.54
N LYS A 90 -42.89 -7.18 6.79
CA LYS A 90 -41.92 -8.19 7.26
C LYS A 90 -40.84 -8.56 6.22
N ASN A 91 -40.96 -8.06 4.99
CA ASN A 91 -40.05 -8.34 3.88
C ASN A 91 -39.33 -7.08 3.35
N ASP A 92 -39.56 -5.90 3.95
CA ASP A 92 -38.93 -4.64 3.52
C ASP A 92 -37.47 -4.56 4.00
N ALA A 93 -36.70 -3.62 3.43
CA ALA A 93 -35.42 -3.22 4.01
C ALA A 93 -35.61 -2.73 5.46
N MET A 94 -34.65 -3.03 6.33
CA MET A 94 -34.68 -2.66 7.74
C MET A 94 -33.76 -1.48 8.05
N ILE A 95 -32.62 -1.43 7.35
CA ILE A 95 -31.58 -0.41 7.51
C ILE A 95 -31.39 0.32 6.18
N MET A 96 -31.38 1.65 6.23
CA MET A 96 -31.02 2.51 5.10
C MET A 96 -29.63 3.09 5.36
N ILE A 97 -28.73 2.99 4.38
CA ILE A 97 -27.38 3.54 4.43
C ILE A 97 -27.21 4.54 3.28
N GLU A 98 -27.05 5.80 3.66
CA GLU A 98 -26.79 6.93 2.76
C GLU A 98 -25.29 7.27 2.79
N GLY A 99 -24.70 7.64 1.65
CA GLY A 99 -23.30 8.05 1.57
C GLY A 99 -23.01 8.96 0.38
N VAL A 100 -21.88 9.67 0.41
CA VAL A 100 -21.48 10.59 -0.68
C VAL A 100 -20.92 9.84 -1.90
N THR A 101 -20.28 8.69 -1.68
CA THR A 101 -19.89 7.73 -2.72
C THR A 101 -20.29 6.30 -2.32
N ALA A 102 -20.15 5.33 -3.23
CA ALA A 102 -20.31 3.93 -2.88
C ALA A 102 -19.25 3.40 -1.91
N VAL A 103 -18.05 4.01 -1.83
CA VAL A 103 -17.09 3.77 -0.75
C VAL A 103 -17.67 4.18 0.60
N GLU A 104 -18.31 5.35 0.72
CA GLU A 104 -18.99 5.74 1.97
C GLU A 104 -20.14 4.78 2.32
N ILE A 105 -20.94 4.33 1.34
CA ILE A 105 -22.02 3.36 1.58
C ILE A 105 -21.46 2.01 2.05
N ALA A 106 -20.39 1.50 1.42
CA ALA A 106 -19.73 0.26 1.84
C ALA A 106 -19.06 0.40 3.22
N SER A 107 -18.48 1.56 3.52
CA SER A 107 -17.95 1.89 4.85
C SER A 107 -19.07 1.91 5.90
N GLY A 108 -20.23 2.48 5.58
CA GLY A 108 -21.40 2.49 6.46
C GLY A 108 -21.98 1.08 6.69
N LEU A 109 -21.99 0.23 5.66
CA LEU A 109 -22.32 -1.18 5.79
C LEU A 109 -21.33 -1.88 6.73
N HIS A 110 -20.02 -1.71 6.53
CA HIS A 110 -19.00 -2.30 7.39
C HIS A 110 -19.14 -1.80 8.83
N TRP A 111 -19.30 -0.50 9.04
CA TRP A 111 -19.49 0.13 10.35
C TRP A 111 -20.72 -0.42 11.08
N TYR A 112 -21.86 -0.56 10.37
CA TYR A 112 -23.06 -1.17 10.92
C TYR A 112 -22.84 -2.64 11.30
N LEU A 113 -22.26 -3.44 10.40
CA LEU A 113 -21.95 -4.84 10.65
C LEU A 113 -20.99 -5.01 11.83
N LYS A 114 -20.02 -4.11 11.96
CA LYS A 114 -19.00 -4.08 13.01
C LYS A 114 -19.60 -3.75 14.39
N TYR A 115 -20.33 -2.64 14.49
CA TYR A 115 -20.78 -2.09 15.78
C TYR A 115 -22.18 -2.53 16.23
N TRP A 116 -23.07 -2.94 15.32
CA TRP A 116 -24.41 -3.46 15.66
C TRP A 116 -24.52 -4.98 15.52
N CYS A 117 -23.85 -5.57 14.53
CA CYS A 117 -23.92 -7.03 14.27
C CYS A 117 -22.71 -7.82 14.79
N GLY A 118 -21.74 -7.17 15.44
CA GLY A 118 -20.55 -7.80 16.02
C GLY A 118 -19.67 -8.55 15.01
N ALA A 119 -19.74 -8.21 13.72
CA ALA A 119 -19.02 -8.89 12.65
C ALA A 119 -17.60 -8.36 12.46
N HIS A 120 -16.77 -9.13 11.75
CA HIS A 120 -15.36 -8.84 11.47
C HIS A 120 -15.02 -9.21 10.02
N VAL A 121 -14.24 -8.38 9.31
CA VAL A 121 -13.82 -8.62 7.92
C VAL A 121 -12.31 -8.41 7.76
N SER A 122 -11.57 -9.48 7.47
CA SER A 122 -10.13 -9.43 7.15
C SER A 122 -9.77 -10.40 6.01
N TRP A 123 -8.56 -10.26 5.45
CA TRP A 123 -8.10 -11.11 4.34
C TRP A 123 -8.11 -12.61 4.69
N ASP A 124 -8.42 -13.45 3.71
CA ASP A 124 -8.58 -14.92 3.87
C ASP A 124 -7.37 -15.57 4.58
N LYS A 125 -6.12 -15.17 4.25
CA LYS A 125 -4.91 -15.71 4.89
C LYS A 125 -4.79 -15.36 6.38
N THR A 126 -5.39 -14.25 6.81
CA THR A 126 -5.39 -13.79 8.21
C THR A 126 -6.57 -14.32 9.04
N GLY A 127 -7.32 -15.30 8.51
CA GLY A 127 -8.50 -15.89 9.16
C GLY A 127 -9.84 -15.44 8.55
N GLY A 128 -9.83 -14.59 7.52
CA GLY A 128 -11.04 -14.25 6.77
C GLY A 128 -12.02 -13.37 7.55
N SER A 129 -13.32 -13.66 7.39
CA SER A 129 -14.42 -12.87 7.95
C SER A 129 -15.29 -13.66 8.94
N GLN A 130 -15.62 -13.04 10.08
CA GLN A 130 -16.59 -13.55 11.05
C GLN A 130 -17.92 -12.84 10.80
N ILE A 131 -18.87 -13.56 10.19
CA ILE A 131 -20.22 -13.06 9.86
C ILE A 131 -21.35 -13.89 10.51
N ALA A 132 -21.01 -14.89 11.32
CA ALA A 132 -21.98 -15.76 11.99
C ALA A 132 -22.74 -15.06 13.13
N SER A 133 -22.22 -13.94 13.64
CA SER A 133 -22.90 -13.06 14.59
C SER A 133 -23.99 -12.19 13.95
N VAL A 134 -24.01 -12.04 12.63
CA VAL A 134 -24.99 -11.18 11.93
C VAL A 134 -26.38 -11.79 12.04
N PRO A 135 -27.38 -11.10 12.64
CA PRO A 135 -28.72 -11.63 12.77
C PRO A 135 -29.38 -11.90 11.42
N LYS A 136 -30.38 -12.80 11.42
CA LYS A 136 -31.12 -13.16 10.20
C LYS A 136 -31.90 -11.94 9.64
N PRO A 137 -32.16 -11.90 8.32
CA PRO A 137 -33.14 -10.98 7.73
C PRO A 137 -34.45 -10.99 8.52
N GLY A 138 -35.00 -9.81 8.81
CA GLY A 138 -36.15 -9.65 9.72
C GLY A 138 -35.80 -9.57 11.21
N SER A 139 -34.51 -9.54 11.57
CA SER A 139 -34.04 -9.44 12.98
C SER A 139 -32.74 -8.64 13.14
N LEU A 140 -32.41 -7.78 12.19
CA LEU A 140 -31.25 -6.88 12.27
C LEU A 140 -31.44 -5.83 13.40
N PRO A 141 -30.41 -5.47 14.18
CA PRO A 141 -30.55 -4.51 15.28
C PRO A 141 -30.78 -3.08 14.76
N PHE A 142 -31.82 -2.41 15.25
CA PHE A 142 -32.09 -1.02 14.91
C PHE A 142 -31.01 -0.07 15.47
N VAL A 143 -30.76 1.03 14.75
CA VAL A 143 -30.01 2.18 15.26
C VAL A 143 -30.94 3.10 16.07
N SER A 144 -30.42 4.21 16.61
CA SER A 144 -31.21 5.31 17.16
C SER A 144 -32.23 5.87 16.14
N ASP A 145 -33.37 6.40 16.61
CA ASP A 145 -34.38 7.01 15.72
C ASP A 145 -33.88 8.26 14.98
N GLU A 146 -32.89 8.95 15.56
CA GLU A 146 -32.14 10.05 14.93
C GLU A 146 -31.16 9.56 13.85
N GLY A 147 -30.87 8.26 13.81
CA GLY A 147 -29.82 7.65 13.01
C GLY A 147 -28.42 7.83 13.61
N VAL A 148 -27.42 7.42 12.84
CA VAL A 148 -25.99 7.59 13.14
C VAL A 148 -25.31 8.16 11.90
N MET A 149 -24.64 9.31 12.03
CA MET A 149 -23.85 9.93 10.97
C MET A 149 -22.38 9.90 11.37
N ILE A 150 -21.53 9.36 10.48
CA ILE A 150 -20.07 9.28 10.68
C ILE A 150 -19.39 10.12 9.58
N PRO A 151 -18.74 11.24 9.93
CA PRO A 151 -18.03 12.07 8.98
C PRO A 151 -16.69 11.44 8.58
N ARG A 152 -16.17 11.84 7.41
CA ARG A 152 -14.80 11.59 6.98
C ARG A 152 -13.99 12.90 7.13
N PRO A 153 -13.14 13.06 8.17
CA PRO A 153 -12.51 14.35 8.46
C PRO A 153 -11.45 14.82 7.45
N THR A 154 -10.93 13.92 6.61
CA THR A 154 -10.00 14.22 5.51
C THR A 154 -10.54 13.65 4.20
N PRO A 155 -10.41 14.33 3.05
CA PRO A 155 -10.98 13.83 1.80
C PRO A 155 -10.42 12.49 1.35
N TRP A 156 -9.14 12.21 1.60
CA TRP A 156 -8.45 11.02 1.09
C TRP A 156 -8.19 9.93 2.14
N ASN A 157 -8.37 8.68 1.72
CA ASN A 157 -7.91 7.46 2.38
C ASN A 157 -7.17 6.60 1.34
N TYR A 158 -5.84 6.62 1.41
CA TYR A 158 -4.91 6.07 0.42
C TYR A 158 -4.55 4.61 0.71
N TYR A 159 -4.24 3.84 -0.34
CA TYR A 159 -3.85 2.43 -0.20
C TYR A 159 -2.79 1.99 -1.21
N GLN A 160 -1.97 1.04 -0.76
CA GLN A 160 -0.88 0.35 -1.44
C GLN A 160 0.43 1.14 -1.48
N ASN A 161 1.55 0.47 -1.21
CA ASN A 161 2.87 0.91 -1.67
C ASN A 161 3.09 0.47 -3.14
N VAL A 162 4.00 1.11 -3.87
CA VAL A 162 4.39 0.64 -5.21
C VAL A 162 4.97 -0.78 -5.18
N VAL A 163 5.66 -1.17 -4.10
CA VAL A 163 6.24 -2.52 -3.95
C VAL A 163 5.24 -3.62 -3.58
N THR A 164 4.07 -3.29 -3.02
CA THR A 164 2.97 -4.27 -2.78
C THR A 164 2.56 -4.99 -4.05
N SER A 165 2.67 -4.32 -5.20
CA SER A 165 2.43 -4.90 -6.52
C SER A 165 3.31 -6.12 -6.81
N SER A 166 4.53 -6.17 -6.25
CA SER A 166 5.49 -7.25 -6.41
C SER A 166 5.43 -8.27 -5.28
N TYR A 167 5.38 -7.86 -4.00
CA TYR A 167 5.37 -8.81 -2.87
C TYR A 167 4.01 -9.46 -2.60
N SER A 168 2.89 -8.85 -3.03
CA SER A 168 1.55 -9.36 -2.77
C SER A 168 0.76 -9.65 -4.04
N TYR A 169 0.68 -8.71 -4.98
CA TYR A 169 -0.35 -8.74 -6.05
C TYR A 169 0.07 -9.45 -7.34
N VAL A 170 1.37 -9.67 -7.56
CA VAL A 170 1.93 -10.18 -8.83
C VAL A 170 1.22 -11.44 -9.36
N TRP A 171 0.89 -12.41 -8.50
CA TRP A 171 0.27 -13.68 -8.91
C TRP A 171 -1.27 -13.69 -8.84
N TRP A 172 -1.90 -12.52 -8.74
CA TRP A 172 -3.36 -12.42 -8.58
C TRP A 172 -4.12 -12.51 -9.91
N ASP A 173 -5.25 -13.19 -9.84
CA ASP A 173 -6.31 -13.17 -10.85
C ASP A 173 -7.41 -12.16 -10.46
N TRP A 174 -8.43 -12.06 -11.31
CA TRP A 174 -9.58 -11.19 -11.05
C TRP A 174 -10.38 -11.60 -9.78
N GLU A 175 -10.44 -12.88 -9.42
CA GLU A 175 -11.15 -13.33 -8.20
C GLU A 175 -10.49 -12.73 -6.95
N ARG A 176 -9.15 -12.73 -6.89
CA ARG A 176 -8.44 -12.14 -5.75
C ARG A 176 -8.47 -10.60 -5.78
N TRP A 177 -8.47 -9.97 -6.94
CA TRP A 177 -8.61 -8.50 -7.07
C TRP A 177 -10.02 -8.00 -6.73
N GLU A 178 -11.08 -8.69 -7.16
CA GLU A 178 -12.46 -8.33 -6.77
C GLU A 178 -12.63 -8.35 -5.25
N LYS A 179 -12.11 -9.38 -4.57
CA LYS A 179 -12.07 -9.45 -3.09
C LYS A 179 -11.29 -8.29 -2.45
N GLU A 180 -10.20 -7.84 -3.06
CA GLU A 180 -9.42 -6.73 -2.52
C GLU A 180 -10.15 -5.39 -2.66
N ILE A 181 -10.76 -5.12 -3.82
CA ILE A 181 -11.48 -3.86 -4.05
C ILE A 181 -12.76 -3.80 -3.21
N ASP A 182 -13.42 -4.94 -2.97
CA ASP A 182 -14.51 -5.06 -1.97
C ASP A 182 -14.02 -4.75 -0.55
N TRP A 183 -12.88 -5.33 -0.12
CA TRP A 183 -12.27 -5.02 1.18
C TRP A 183 -11.92 -3.53 1.29
N MET A 184 -11.28 -2.96 0.26
CA MET A 184 -10.95 -1.54 0.18
C MET A 184 -12.17 -0.63 0.36
N ALA A 185 -13.30 -0.96 -0.27
CA ALA A 185 -14.55 -0.20 -0.12
C ALA A 185 -15.13 -0.31 1.31
N LEU A 186 -15.08 -1.50 1.93
CA LEU A 186 -15.48 -1.71 3.33
C LEU A 186 -14.55 -0.98 4.31
N GLN A 187 -13.26 -0.88 4.00
CA GLN A 187 -12.27 -0.09 4.76
C GLN A 187 -12.29 1.41 4.42
N GLY A 188 -13.18 1.86 3.54
CA GLY A 188 -13.31 3.27 3.17
C GLY A 188 -12.14 3.86 2.40
N ILE A 189 -11.34 3.04 1.71
CA ILE A 189 -10.30 3.48 0.78
C ILE A 189 -10.93 4.15 -0.44
N ASN A 190 -10.48 5.36 -0.79
CA ASN A 190 -10.95 6.07 -1.97
C ASN A 190 -9.83 6.59 -2.90
N LEU A 191 -8.55 6.42 -2.53
CA LEU A 191 -7.38 6.80 -3.34
C LEU A 191 -6.35 5.66 -3.48
N PRO A 192 -6.66 4.55 -4.17
CA PRO A 192 -5.71 3.43 -4.35
C PRO A 192 -4.76 3.61 -5.54
N LEU A 193 -3.55 3.05 -5.47
CA LEU A 193 -2.71 2.82 -6.65
C LEU A 193 -3.39 1.86 -7.66
N ALA A 194 -3.18 2.12 -8.95
CA ALA A 194 -3.66 1.28 -10.06
C ALA A 194 -2.52 1.02 -11.07
N PHE A 195 -1.51 0.27 -10.66
CA PHE A 195 -0.24 0.10 -11.40
C PHE A 195 -0.15 -1.12 -12.33
N THR A 196 -1.21 -1.94 -12.39
CA THR A 196 -1.23 -3.23 -13.10
C THR A 196 -1.07 -3.03 -14.62
N GLY A 197 -0.26 -3.86 -15.26
CA GLY A 197 -0.09 -3.88 -16.72
C GLY A 197 0.57 -2.65 -17.37
N GLN A 198 1.18 -1.73 -16.60
CA GLN A 198 1.80 -0.53 -17.16
C GLN A 198 2.94 -0.81 -18.16
N GLU A 199 3.61 -1.96 -18.06
CA GLU A 199 4.62 -2.40 -19.03
C GLU A 199 4.02 -2.61 -20.43
N ALA A 200 2.72 -2.93 -20.53
CA ALA A 200 2.01 -3.04 -21.79
C ALA A 200 1.71 -1.67 -22.44
N ILE A 201 1.70 -0.59 -21.65
CA ILE A 201 1.65 0.80 -22.11
C ILE A 201 3.05 1.24 -22.54
N TRP A 202 4.07 1.03 -21.71
CA TRP A 202 5.47 1.34 -22.04
C TRP A 202 5.93 0.65 -23.33
N ARG A 203 5.57 -0.62 -23.54
CA ARG A 203 5.82 -1.35 -24.79
C ARG A 203 5.29 -0.65 -26.04
N ARG A 204 4.18 0.10 -25.94
CA ARG A 204 3.60 0.86 -27.07
C ARG A 204 4.37 2.16 -27.27
N VAL A 205 4.56 2.95 -26.22
CA VAL A 205 5.29 4.23 -26.25
C VAL A 205 6.69 4.05 -26.83
N PHE A 206 7.43 3.05 -26.35
CA PHE A 206 8.77 2.76 -26.87
C PHE A 206 8.76 2.16 -28.29
N SER A 207 7.71 1.43 -28.68
CA SER A 207 7.54 0.96 -30.07
C SER A 207 7.26 2.11 -31.04
N ASP A 208 6.52 3.15 -30.63
CA ASP A 208 6.29 4.36 -31.42
C ASP A 208 7.60 5.19 -31.56
N LEU A 209 8.55 4.99 -30.64
CA LEU A 209 9.93 5.51 -30.67
C LEU A 209 10.94 4.56 -31.36
N ASN A 210 10.46 3.55 -32.11
CA ASN A 210 11.23 2.55 -32.85
C ASN A 210 12.11 1.59 -32.02
N ILE A 211 11.92 1.52 -30.69
CA ILE A 211 12.61 0.53 -29.84
C ILE A 211 11.94 -0.84 -30.03
N SER A 212 12.72 -1.88 -30.28
CA SER A 212 12.18 -3.21 -30.56
C SER A 212 11.77 -3.95 -29.29
N THR A 213 10.90 -4.96 -29.41
CA THR A 213 10.56 -5.83 -28.26
C THR A 213 11.78 -6.56 -27.67
N PRO A 214 12.74 -7.06 -28.48
CA PRO A 214 14.04 -7.52 -27.96
C PRO A 214 14.76 -6.50 -27.07
N ASP A 215 14.82 -5.22 -27.45
CA ASP A 215 15.52 -4.19 -26.66
C ASP A 215 14.84 -3.92 -25.30
N LEU A 216 13.52 -4.16 -25.21
CA LEU A 216 12.75 -4.03 -23.97
C LEU A 216 12.90 -5.24 -23.02
N ASN A 217 13.45 -6.37 -23.50
CA ASN A 217 13.78 -7.51 -22.64
C ASN A 217 14.84 -7.14 -21.59
N ASP A 218 15.80 -6.30 -22.00
CA ASP A 218 16.88 -5.81 -21.12
C ASP A 218 16.43 -4.60 -20.27
N PHE A 219 15.18 -4.14 -20.41
CA PHE A 219 14.62 -3.03 -19.64
C PHE A 219 13.66 -3.53 -18.55
N PHE A 220 12.62 -4.30 -18.92
CA PHE A 220 11.65 -4.78 -17.94
C PHE A 220 12.22 -5.88 -17.06
N GLY A 221 12.05 -5.75 -15.74
CA GLY A 221 12.27 -6.86 -14.81
C GLY A 221 11.27 -8.00 -15.00
N GLY A 222 11.54 -9.14 -14.35
CA GLY A 222 10.58 -10.24 -14.23
C GLY A 222 9.38 -9.86 -13.35
N PRO A 223 8.26 -10.59 -13.44
CA PRO A 223 7.02 -10.26 -12.73
C PRO A 223 7.18 -9.91 -11.25
N ALA A 224 8.02 -10.67 -10.53
CA ALA A 224 8.21 -10.52 -9.08
C ALA A 224 9.13 -9.33 -8.70
N PHE A 225 9.68 -8.60 -9.67
CA PHE A 225 10.67 -7.53 -9.48
C PHE A 225 10.24 -6.19 -10.12
N LEU A 226 9.01 -6.12 -10.65
CA LEU A 226 8.55 -4.97 -11.43
C LEU A 226 8.50 -3.65 -10.66
N ALA A 227 8.29 -3.66 -9.33
CA ALA A 227 8.29 -2.42 -8.56
C ALA A 227 9.64 -1.69 -8.62
N TRP A 228 10.74 -2.39 -8.37
CA TRP A 228 12.10 -1.84 -8.43
C TRP A 228 12.56 -1.56 -9.87
N ALA A 229 11.98 -2.25 -10.86
CA ALA A 229 12.17 -1.88 -12.27
C ALA A 229 11.51 -0.52 -12.60
N ARG A 230 10.27 -0.27 -12.12
CA ARG A 230 9.54 1.00 -12.33
C ARG A 230 10.23 2.19 -11.64
N MET A 231 10.76 1.96 -10.44
CA MET A 231 11.56 2.93 -9.67
C MET A 231 13.00 3.09 -10.22
N GLY A 232 13.42 2.28 -11.21
CA GLY A 232 14.73 2.37 -11.85
C GLY A 232 15.90 1.83 -11.03
N ASN A 233 15.64 1.12 -9.93
CA ASN A 233 16.69 0.52 -9.12
C ASN A 233 17.35 -0.69 -9.81
N LEU A 234 16.58 -1.44 -10.60
CA LEU A 234 17.05 -2.59 -11.38
C LEU A 234 16.46 -2.64 -12.79
N HIS A 235 17.02 -3.47 -13.66
CA HIS A 235 16.47 -3.82 -14.97
C HIS A 235 16.76 -5.30 -15.31
N ALA A 236 16.02 -5.86 -16.27
CA ALA A 236 16.16 -7.24 -16.82
C ALA A 236 16.01 -8.43 -15.84
N TRP A 237 16.25 -8.26 -14.52
CA TRP A 237 16.34 -9.33 -13.54
C TRP A 237 15.05 -10.14 -13.43
N GLY A 238 15.14 -11.45 -13.67
CA GLY A 238 14.00 -12.37 -13.74
C GLY A 238 13.13 -12.25 -15.00
N GLY A 239 13.43 -11.30 -15.90
CA GLY A 239 12.80 -11.14 -17.20
C GLY A 239 13.24 -12.20 -18.22
N PRO A 240 12.83 -12.07 -19.49
CA PRO A 240 11.95 -11.05 -20.05
C PRO A 240 10.45 -11.31 -19.75
N LEU A 241 9.61 -10.29 -19.91
CA LEU A 241 8.15 -10.45 -19.82
C LEU A 241 7.57 -11.09 -21.10
N SER A 242 6.74 -12.13 -20.93
CA SER A 242 6.06 -12.74 -22.07
C SER A 242 4.96 -11.85 -22.65
N LYS A 243 4.69 -11.94 -23.97
CA LYS A 243 3.56 -11.22 -24.59
C LYS A 243 2.22 -11.54 -23.89
N ASN A 244 2.01 -12.81 -23.52
CA ASN A 244 0.79 -13.25 -22.83
C ASN A 244 0.64 -12.59 -21.45
N TRP A 245 1.74 -12.41 -20.70
CA TRP A 245 1.72 -11.66 -19.44
C TRP A 245 1.24 -10.22 -19.64
N LEU A 246 1.88 -9.49 -20.56
CA LEU A 246 1.56 -8.08 -20.83
C LEU A 246 0.10 -7.90 -21.26
N ASP A 247 -0.41 -8.82 -22.09
CA ASP A 247 -1.78 -8.75 -22.57
C ASP A 247 -2.81 -9.18 -21.49
N GLN A 248 -2.48 -10.14 -20.62
CA GLN A 248 -3.31 -10.52 -19.47
C GLN A 248 -3.38 -9.42 -18.39
N GLN A 249 -2.24 -8.83 -18.04
CA GLN A 249 -2.15 -7.76 -17.04
C GLN A 249 -2.90 -6.49 -17.52
N LEU A 250 -2.87 -6.22 -18.83
CA LEU A 250 -3.63 -5.14 -19.45
C LEU A 250 -5.16 -5.36 -19.35
N VAL A 251 -5.65 -6.60 -19.54
CA VAL A 251 -7.07 -6.93 -19.33
C VAL A 251 -7.44 -6.78 -17.85
N LEU A 252 -6.60 -7.30 -16.94
CA LEU A 252 -6.82 -7.24 -15.50
C LEU A 252 -6.92 -5.79 -14.99
N GLN A 253 -6.04 -4.89 -15.45
CA GLN A 253 -6.09 -3.46 -15.12
C GLN A 253 -7.41 -2.81 -15.53
N LYS A 254 -8.00 -3.17 -16.68
CA LYS A 254 -9.31 -2.63 -17.10
C LYS A 254 -10.44 -3.06 -16.18
N GLN A 255 -10.39 -4.30 -15.67
CA GLN A 255 -11.37 -4.78 -14.68
C GLN A 255 -11.19 -4.07 -13.33
N ILE A 256 -9.95 -3.88 -12.88
CA ILE A 256 -9.60 -3.14 -11.65
C ILE A 256 -10.13 -1.71 -11.72
N LEU A 257 -9.80 -0.97 -12.78
CA LEU A 257 -10.24 0.41 -12.98
C LEU A 257 -11.76 0.53 -13.06
N SER A 258 -12.44 -0.38 -13.79
CA SER A 258 -13.91 -0.40 -13.85
C SER A 258 -14.52 -0.49 -12.45
N ARG A 259 -14.08 -1.45 -11.63
CA ARG A 259 -14.62 -1.64 -10.28
C ARG A 259 -14.26 -0.50 -9.30
N MET A 260 -13.06 0.05 -9.40
CA MET A 260 -12.67 1.23 -8.60
C MET A 260 -13.60 2.42 -8.89
N LEU A 261 -13.81 2.73 -10.17
CA LEU A 261 -14.70 3.81 -10.61
C LEU A 261 -16.16 3.53 -10.27
N GLU A 262 -16.66 2.31 -10.50
CA GLU A 262 -18.01 1.83 -10.11
C GLU A 262 -18.30 2.12 -8.63
N LEU A 263 -17.31 1.99 -7.74
CA LEU A 263 -17.42 2.26 -6.31
C LEU A 263 -17.17 3.73 -5.92
N GLY A 264 -16.78 4.58 -6.87
CA GLY A 264 -16.50 6.01 -6.65
C GLY A 264 -15.08 6.32 -6.13
N MET A 265 -14.16 5.35 -6.19
CA MET A 265 -12.73 5.55 -5.91
C MET A 265 -12.05 6.35 -7.02
N THR A 266 -11.03 7.13 -6.67
CA THR A 266 -10.10 7.76 -7.62
C THR A 266 -8.85 6.89 -7.74
N PRO A 267 -8.63 6.19 -8.87
CA PRO A 267 -7.40 5.44 -9.08
C PRO A 267 -6.21 6.39 -9.27
N VAL A 268 -5.05 6.04 -8.71
CA VAL A 268 -3.78 6.74 -8.95
C VAL A 268 -2.99 5.98 -10.01
N MET A 269 -2.76 6.63 -11.15
CA MET A 269 -2.08 6.04 -12.31
C MET A 269 -0.56 6.32 -12.25
N PRO A 270 0.29 5.49 -12.87
CA PRO A 270 1.73 5.79 -12.98
C PRO A 270 2.00 6.98 -13.93
N SER A 271 3.17 7.59 -13.79
CA SER A 271 3.74 8.56 -14.74
C SER A 271 5.24 8.31 -14.96
N PHE A 272 5.87 9.07 -15.87
CA PHE A 272 7.26 8.90 -16.25
C PHE A 272 8.23 9.49 -15.22
N SER A 273 9.19 8.68 -14.80
CA SER A 273 10.22 9.01 -13.80
C SER A 273 11.58 9.38 -14.37
N GLY A 274 11.76 9.36 -15.69
CA GLY A 274 13.06 9.56 -16.36
C GLY A 274 13.81 8.27 -16.70
N ASN A 275 13.38 7.12 -16.16
CA ASN A 275 14.02 5.82 -16.37
C ASN A 275 13.70 5.27 -17.77
N VAL A 276 14.73 4.98 -18.57
CA VAL A 276 14.61 4.63 -20.01
C VAL A 276 15.38 3.36 -20.39
N PRO A 277 14.97 2.64 -21.46
CA PRO A 277 15.75 1.52 -22.00
C PRO A 277 17.06 2.01 -22.63
N GLY A 278 18.14 1.23 -22.49
CA GLY A 278 19.46 1.60 -23.02
C GLY A 278 19.48 1.86 -24.54
N ALA A 279 18.64 1.15 -25.30
CA ALA A 279 18.50 1.35 -26.75
C ALA A 279 18.00 2.76 -27.15
N LEU A 280 17.34 3.51 -26.24
CA LEU A 280 16.96 4.90 -26.50
C LEU A 280 18.20 5.76 -26.81
N LYS A 281 19.37 5.43 -26.24
CA LYS A 281 20.63 6.15 -26.47
C LYS A 281 21.23 5.90 -27.87
N GLU A 282 20.98 4.73 -28.46
CA GLU A 282 21.42 4.41 -29.82
C GLU A 282 20.51 5.07 -30.87
N ILE A 283 19.21 5.21 -30.57
CA ILE A 283 18.22 5.86 -31.45
C ILE A 283 18.31 7.39 -31.34
N PHE A 284 18.54 7.93 -30.14
CA PHE A 284 18.68 9.36 -29.87
C PHE A 284 20.09 9.67 -29.29
N PRO A 285 21.17 9.60 -30.10
CA PRO A 285 22.54 9.76 -29.63
C PRO A 285 22.89 11.18 -29.14
N SER A 286 22.01 12.16 -29.38
CA SER A 286 22.11 13.51 -28.83
C SER A 286 21.43 13.67 -27.46
N ALA A 287 20.68 12.68 -26.99
CA ALA A 287 19.93 12.76 -25.74
C ALA A 287 20.86 12.69 -24.52
N ASN A 288 20.58 13.51 -23.51
CA ASN A 288 21.34 13.55 -22.26
C ASN A 288 20.98 12.36 -21.35
N ILE A 289 21.38 11.16 -21.76
CA ILE A 289 21.10 9.91 -21.05
C ILE A 289 22.34 9.48 -20.26
N THR A 290 22.21 9.50 -18.93
CA THR A 290 23.20 9.07 -17.95
C THR A 290 22.89 7.66 -17.44
N ARG A 291 23.79 7.05 -16.64
CA ARG A 291 23.48 5.86 -15.85
C ARG A 291 23.35 6.23 -14.38
N LEU A 292 22.37 5.65 -13.69
CA LEU A 292 22.25 5.69 -12.23
C LEU A 292 23.35 4.88 -11.55
N GLY A 293 23.45 5.05 -10.23
CA GLY A 293 24.40 4.32 -9.38
C GLY A 293 24.08 2.84 -9.22
N GLU A 294 24.92 2.18 -8.41
CA GLU A 294 24.74 0.79 -8.01
C GLU A 294 23.67 0.68 -6.92
N TRP A 295 22.66 -0.17 -7.14
CA TRP A 295 21.66 -0.51 -6.13
C TRP A 295 21.69 -2.01 -5.89
N ASN A 296 22.02 -2.40 -4.66
CA ASN A 296 21.92 -3.74 -4.06
C ASN A 296 22.46 -4.98 -4.81
N THR A 297 23.24 -4.83 -5.89
CA THR A 297 23.96 -5.94 -6.52
C THR A 297 25.19 -6.36 -5.72
N VAL A 298 25.66 -7.59 -5.88
CA VAL A 298 26.84 -8.08 -5.16
C VAL A 298 28.15 -7.48 -5.69
N ASN A 299 28.25 -7.28 -7.02
CA ASN A 299 29.50 -6.92 -7.71
C ASN A 299 29.41 -5.65 -8.58
N ALA A 300 28.39 -4.79 -8.39
CA ALA A 300 28.11 -3.65 -9.28
C ALA A 300 27.86 -4.07 -10.74
N ASP A 301 27.08 -5.14 -10.94
CA ASP A 301 26.91 -5.79 -12.23
C ASP A 301 25.93 -5.01 -13.15
N PRO A 302 26.42 -4.35 -14.22
CA PRO A 302 25.63 -3.43 -15.05
C PRO A 302 24.67 -4.15 -16.02
N ARG A 303 24.50 -5.47 -15.85
CA ARG A 303 23.42 -6.27 -16.45
C ARG A 303 22.09 -6.14 -15.71
N TRP A 304 22.13 -5.78 -14.42
CA TRP A 304 20.95 -5.79 -13.55
C TRP A 304 20.72 -4.48 -12.78
N CYS A 305 21.78 -3.69 -12.51
CA CYS A 305 21.71 -2.39 -11.82
C CYS A 305 21.87 -1.21 -12.79
N CYS A 306 22.00 -0.01 -12.23
CA CYS A 306 22.74 1.06 -12.91
C CYS A 306 22.06 1.47 -14.23
N THR A 307 20.72 1.59 -14.13
CA THR A 307 19.75 1.88 -15.20
C THR A 307 20.04 3.22 -15.87
N PHE A 308 19.39 3.47 -17.01
CA PHE A 308 19.58 4.72 -17.73
C PHE A 308 18.55 5.77 -17.31
N LEU A 309 19.02 6.94 -16.88
CA LEU A 309 18.21 8.12 -16.58
C LEU A 309 18.38 9.15 -17.70
N LEU A 310 17.28 9.50 -18.35
CA LEU A 310 17.17 10.67 -19.22
C LEU A 310 17.13 11.92 -18.34
N ASP A 311 18.01 12.88 -18.61
CA ASP A 311 18.10 14.09 -17.79
C ASP A 311 16.85 14.99 -17.96
N PRO A 312 16.33 15.61 -16.88
CA PRO A 312 15.08 16.38 -16.94
C PRO A 312 15.15 17.68 -17.74
N SER A 313 16.35 18.13 -18.13
CA SER A 313 16.54 19.28 -19.05
C SER A 313 16.43 18.90 -20.53
N ASP A 314 16.43 17.60 -20.87
CA ASP A 314 16.30 17.12 -22.23
C ASP A 314 14.84 17.25 -22.75
N PRO A 315 14.59 17.80 -23.95
CA PRO A 315 13.25 17.88 -24.52
C PRO A 315 12.50 16.54 -24.55
N LEU A 316 13.20 15.43 -24.80
CA LEU A 316 12.61 14.09 -24.84
C LEU A 316 11.97 13.67 -23.50
N PHE A 317 12.39 14.26 -22.38
CA PHE A 317 11.82 13.93 -21.07
C PHE A 317 10.33 14.26 -21.01
N VAL A 318 9.95 15.44 -21.51
CA VAL A 318 8.55 15.88 -21.57
C VAL A 318 7.79 15.11 -22.63
N GLU A 319 8.39 14.88 -23.81
CA GLU A 319 7.75 14.15 -24.91
C GLU A 319 7.41 12.69 -24.54
N ILE A 320 8.33 11.99 -23.86
CA ILE A 320 8.13 10.59 -23.42
C ILE A 320 7.06 10.52 -22.31
N GLY A 321 7.08 11.44 -21.35
CA GLY A 321 6.06 11.49 -20.29
C GLY A 321 4.66 11.85 -20.80
N GLU A 322 4.58 12.83 -21.71
CA GLU A 322 3.35 13.19 -22.42
C GLU A 322 2.81 11.99 -23.21
N ALA A 323 3.67 11.30 -23.97
CA ALA A 323 3.28 10.11 -24.74
C ALA A 323 2.79 8.96 -23.85
N PHE A 324 3.40 8.76 -22.68
CA PHE A 324 2.99 7.73 -21.73
C PHE A 324 1.59 8.00 -21.16
N ILE A 325 1.31 9.20 -20.64
CA ILE A 325 -0.02 9.53 -20.10
C ILE A 325 -1.07 9.52 -21.22
N ASN A 326 -0.78 10.07 -22.40
CA ASN A 326 -1.68 9.99 -23.55
C ASN A 326 -1.99 8.54 -23.96
N GLN A 327 -1.02 7.62 -23.90
CA GLN A 327 -1.24 6.20 -24.19
C GLN A 327 -1.92 5.44 -23.03
N GLN A 328 -1.95 5.99 -21.80
CA GLN A 328 -2.86 5.51 -20.75
C GLN A 328 -4.30 5.98 -21.00
N ILE A 329 -4.52 7.27 -21.24
CA ILE A 329 -5.84 7.86 -21.51
C ILE A 329 -6.50 7.19 -22.74
N LYS A 330 -5.72 6.94 -23.81
CA LYS A 330 -6.16 6.21 -25.01
C LYS A 330 -6.56 4.75 -24.77
N GLU A 331 -6.11 4.12 -23.69
CA GLU A 331 -6.31 2.70 -23.40
C GLU A 331 -7.35 2.42 -22.30
N TYR A 332 -7.47 3.35 -21.35
CA TYR A 332 -8.31 3.24 -20.15
C TYR A 332 -9.43 4.31 -20.09
N GLY A 333 -9.34 5.38 -20.88
CA GLY A 333 -10.15 6.58 -20.75
C GLY A 333 -9.53 7.62 -19.81
N ASP A 334 -10.18 8.77 -19.69
CA ASP A 334 -9.90 9.71 -18.61
C ASP A 334 -10.53 9.18 -17.31
N VAL A 335 -9.69 8.74 -16.37
CA VAL A 335 -10.09 8.05 -15.13
C VAL A 335 -9.64 8.75 -13.85
N THR A 336 -8.75 9.75 -13.94
CA THR A 336 -8.15 10.44 -12.78
C THR A 336 -7.43 11.71 -13.22
N ASP A 337 -7.20 12.63 -12.27
CA ASP A 337 -6.23 13.74 -12.37
C ASP A 337 -4.93 13.42 -11.60
N ILE A 338 -4.82 12.26 -10.94
CA ILE A 338 -3.77 11.99 -9.93
C ILE A 338 -2.77 10.93 -10.43
N TYR A 339 -1.50 11.32 -10.52
CA TYR A 339 -0.42 10.49 -11.05
C TYR A 339 0.72 10.30 -10.05
N ASN A 340 1.16 9.06 -9.84
CA ASN A 340 2.32 8.75 -9.02
C ASN A 340 3.61 8.60 -9.86
N CYS A 341 4.70 9.18 -9.36
CA CYS A 341 6.03 9.15 -9.98
C CYS A 341 7.11 9.41 -8.94
N ASP A 342 8.16 8.58 -8.93
CA ASP A 342 9.25 8.63 -7.95
C ASP A 342 10.60 8.34 -8.63
N THR A 343 11.33 9.39 -9.06
CA THR A 343 12.62 9.26 -9.76
C THR A 343 13.77 8.78 -8.86
N PHE A 344 13.77 9.20 -7.59
CA PHE A 344 14.90 9.03 -6.68
C PHE A 344 14.54 8.23 -5.42
N ASN A 345 13.67 7.23 -5.56
CA ASN A 345 13.44 6.26 -4.50
C ASN A 345 14.67 5.34 -4.36
N GLU A 346 15.44 5.52 -3.28
CA GLU A 346 16.70 4.80 -2.98
C GLU A 346 17.82 4.96 -4.04
N ASN A 347 17.70 5.97 -4.91
CA ASN A 347 18.74 6.41 -5.82
C ASN A 347 19.11 7.86 -5.46
N SER A 348 20.38 8.16 -5.20
CA SER A 348 20.79 9.55 -4.93
C SER A 348 20.79 10.39 -6.22
N PRO A 349 20.26 11.64 -6.21
CA PRO A 349 20.38 12.54 -7.34
C PRO A 349 21.84 12.88 -7.68
N PRO A 350 22.18 13.16 -8.96
CA PRO A 350 23.56 13.39 -9.40
C PRO A 350 24.21 14.65 -8.82
N THR A 351 23.42 15.57 -8.27
CA THR A 351 23.91 16.75 -7.53
C THR A 351 22.94 17.14 -6.42
N LYS A 352 23.49 17.71 -5.35
CA LYS A 352 22.76 18.29 -4.21
C LYS A 352 22.38 19.76 -4.42
N ASP A 353 22.58 20.31 -5.61
CA ASP A 353 22.21 21.70 -5.96
C ASP A 353 20.68 21.86 -5.95
N PRO A 354 20.11 22.75 -5.10
CA PRO A 354 18.69 23.11 -5.14
C PRO A 354 18.19 23.50 -6.54
N SER A 355 19.03 24.16 -7.35
CA SER A 355 18.67 24.60 -8.70
C SER A 355 18.35 23.42 -9.62
N TYR A 356 19.19 22.38 -9.59
CA TYR A 356 18.98 21.15 -10.34
C TYR A 356 17.74 20.39 -9.85
N ILE A 357 17.64 20.18 -8.54
CA ILE A 357 16.50 19.48 -7.90
C ILE A 357 15.17 20.16 -8.22
N SER A 358 15.15 21.50 -8.29
CA SER A 358 13.95 22.24 -8.68
C SER A 358 13.64 22.09 -10.17
N SER A 359 14.65 22.14 -11.07
CA SER A 359 14.42 21.89 -12.50
C SER A 359 13.93 20.46 -12.79
N LEU A 360 14.40 19.47 -12.03
CA LEU A 360 13.94 18.09 -12.04
C LEU A 360 12.45 17.99 -11.74
N GLY A 361 12.01 18.47 -10.56
CA GLY A 361 10.61 18.36 -10.15
C GLY A 361 9.67 19.15 -11.06
N ALA A 362 10.12 20.30 -11.55
CA ALA A 362 9.39 21.10 -12.53
C ALA A 362 9.24 20.36 -13.87
N ALA A 363 10.26 19.61 -14.33
CA ALA A 363 10.19 18.82 -15.56
C ALA A 363 9.31 17.56 -15.42
N VAL A 364 9.40 16.85 -14.28
CA VAL A 364 8.51 15.72 -13.94
C VAL A 364 7.04 16.18 -13.92
N PHE A 365 6.74 17.28 -13.22
CA PHE A 365 5.39 17.83 -13.21
C PHE A 365 4.96 18.35 -14.59
N LYS A 366 5.84 19.03 -15.33
CA LYS A 366 5.55 19.53 -16.69
C LYS A 366 5.20 18.39 -17.66
N ALA A 367 5.81 17.21 -17.52
CA ALA A 367 5.47 16.05 -18.34
C ALA A 367 4.05 15.54 -18.05
N MET A 368 3.58 15.63 -16.79
CA MET A 368 2.19 15.36 -16.42
C MET A 368 1.25 16.44 -16.95
N SER A 369 1.53 17.70 -16.61
CA SER A 369 0.70 18.87 -16.92
C SER A 369 0.54 19.17 -18.41
N LYS A 370 1.25 18.43 -19.27
CA LYS A 370 1.27 18.57 -20.72
C LYS A 370 0.33 17.60 -21.43
N ALA A 371 0.03 16.44 -20.81
CA ALA A 371 -0.98 15.49 -21.27
C ALA A 371 -2.34 15.70 -20.57
N ASP A 372 -2.31 16.10 -19.29
CA ASP A 372 -3.48 16.50 -18.52
C ASP A 372 -3.19 17.85 -17.84
N GLU A 373 -3.83 18.93 -18.28
CA GLU A 373 -3.61 20.26 -17.70
C GLU A 373 -3.97 20.34 -16.22
N ASP A 374 -4.87 19.45 -15.76
CA ASP A 374 -5.35 19.44 -14.39
C ASP A 374 -4.65 18.48 -13.43
N ALA A 375 -3.65 17.76 -13.95
CA ALA A 375 -2.83 16.77 -13.25
C ALA A 375 -2.30 17.21 -11.88
N VAL A 376 -2.21 16.26 -10.96
CA VAL A 376 -1.62 16.38 -9.62
C VAL A 376 -0.64 15.22 -9.40
N TRP A 377 0.58 15.57 -9.01
CA TRP A 377 1.63 14.60 -8.69
C TRP A 377 1.43 14.07 -7.26
N LEU A 378 1.37 12.75 -7.09
CA LEU A 378 1.47 12.07 -5.81
C LEU A 378 2.87 11.46 -5.67
N MET A 379 3.65 11.86 -4.66
CA MET A 379 5.05 11.46 -4.49
C MET A 379 5.29 10.74 -3.16
N GLN A 380 6.12 9.69 -3.15
CA GLN A 380 6.55 9.02 -1.93
C GLN A 380 7.56 9.86 -1.14
N GLY A 381 7.25 10.18 0.12
CA GLY A 381 8.16 10.89 1.01
C GLY A 381 9.35 10.05 1.53
N TRP A 382 9.46 8.77 1.15
CA TRP A 382 10.47 7.82 1.65
C TRP A 382 11.90 8.36 1.54
N LEU A 383 12.21 9.00 0.41
CA LEU A 383 13.52 9.61 0.13
C LEU A 383 13.96 10.63 1.20
N PHE A 384 13.04 11.37 1.83
CA PHE A 384 13.35 12.32 2.91
C PHE A 384 13.79 11.62 4.21
N TYR A 385 13.40 10.35 4.39
CA TYR A 385 13.84 9.50 5.50
C TYR A 385 15.11 8.71 5.13
N SER A 386 15.05 7.91 4.06
CA SER A 386 16.07 6.91 3.71
C SER A 386 17.41 7.51 3.30
N ASP A 387 17.42 8.66 2.62
CA ASP A 387 18.61 9.51 2.47
C ASP A 387 18.39 10.89 3.09
N SER A 388 17.96 10.90 4.36
CA SER A 388 17.99 12.09 5.21
C SER A 388 19.39 12.71 5.36
N SER A 389 20.47 12.07 4.85
CA SER A 389 21.81 12.64 4.75
C SER A 389 21.92 13.66 3.61
N PHE A 390 21.35 13.36 2.45
CA PHE A 390 21.25 14.22 1.28
C PHE A 390 20.11 15.24 1.41
N TRP A 391 18.92 14.79 1.82
CA TRP A 391 17.67 15.57 1.80
C TRP A 391 17.55 16.54 2.98
N LYS A 392 18.44 17.54 3.02
CA LYS A 392 18.37 18.65 3.97
C LYS A 392 17.30 19.67 3.55
N PRO A 393 16.87 20.59 4.45
CA PRO A 393 15.79 21.54 4.17
C PRO A 393 15.89 22.33 2.84
N PRO A 394 17.07 22.76 2.34
CA PRO A 394 17.17 23.42 1.03
C PRO A 394 16.79 22.49 -0.14
N GLN A 395 17.29 21.24 -0.12
CA GLN A 395 17.03 20.22 -1.15
C GLN A 395 15.55 19.79 -1.12
N MET A 396 15.01 19.58 0.09
CA MET A 396 13.60 19.24 0.30
C MET A 396 12.67 20.35 -0.22
N LYS A 397 12.92 21.62 0.13
CA LYS A 397 12.16 22.76 -0.41
C LYS A 397 12.27 22.91 -1.92
N ALA A 398 13.46 22.71 -2.48
CA ALA A 398 13.68 22.81 -3.92
C ALA A 398 12.82 21.83 -4.73
N LEU A 399 12.63 20.61 -4.22
CA LEU A 399 11.74 19.61 -4.81
C LEU A 399 10.27 19.99 -4.58
N LEU A 400 9.88 20.22 -3.33
CA LEU A 400 8.48 20.44 -2.93
C LEU A 400 7.88 21.75 -3.48
N HIS A 401 8.71 22.76 -3.75
CA HIS A 401 8.31 24.06 -4.32
C HIS A 401 8.68 24.21 -5.81
N SER A 402 9.09 23.12 -6.48
CA SER A 402 9.23 23.09 -7.96
C SER A 402 7.89 23.01 -8.71
N VAL A 403 6.82 22.70 -7.97
CA VAL A 403 5.46 22.47 -8.45
C VAL A 403 4.54 23.53 -7.84
N PRO A 404 3.49 24.02 -8.54
CA PRO A 404 2.50 24.90 -7.94
C PRO A 404 1.85 24.28 -6.69
N PHE A 405 1.54 25.10 -5.68
CA PHE A 405 0.86 24.63 -4.47
C PHE A 405 -0.48 23.98 -4.82
N GLY A 406 -0.78 22.84 -4.17
CA GLY A 406 -1.94 22.00 -4.48
C GLY A 406 -1.82 21.10 -5.71
N LYS A 407 -0.76 21.23 -6.53
CA LYS A 407 -0.46 20.33 -7.67
C LYS A 407 0.55 19.22 -7.35
N LEU A 408 1.06 19.19 -6.11
CA LEU A 408 1.86 18.12 -5.52
C LEU A 408 1.24 17.69 -4.18
N ILE A 409 1.11 16.38 -3.95
CA ILE A 409 0.73 15.76 -2.68
C ILE A 409 1.82 14.77 -2.28
N VAL A 410 2.29 14.83 -1.03
CA VAL A 410 3.31 13.90 -0.51
C VAL A 410 2.66 12.78 0.30
N LEU A 411 3.10 11.54 0.13
CA LEU A 411 2.82 10.45 1.05
C LEU A 411 3.88 10.47 2.16
N ASP A 412 3.53 10.87 3.38
CA ASP A 412 4.44 10.76 4.54
C ASP A 412 4.51 9.29 4.95
N LEU A 413 5.38 8.55 4.26
CA LEU A 413 5.17 7.13 3.97
C LEU A 413 5.21 6.22 5.22
N PHE A 414 5.90 6.66 6.27
CA PHE A 414 6.24 5.92 7.50
C PHE A 414 5.91 6.74 8.76
N ALA A 415 4.80 7.49 8.71
CA ALA A 415 4.46 8.51 9.70
C ALA A 415 4.05 7.94 11.07
N GLU A 416 3.83 6.62 11.18
CA GLU A 416 3.58 5.94 12.45
C GLU A 416 4.86 5.67 13.28
N VAL A 417 6.05 5.74 12.67
CA VAL A 417 7.35 5.52 13.34
C VAL A 417 8.33 6.67 13.16
N LYS A 418 8.26 7.38 12.02
CA LYS A 418 9.21 8.43 11.59
C LYS A 418 8.49 9.56 10.81
N PRO A 419 7.53 10.28 11.42
CA PRO A 419 6.79 11.35 10.76
C PRO A 419 7.69 12.47 10.24
N ILE A 420 7.67 12.70 8.93
CA ILE A 420 8.40 13.79 8.29
C ILE A 420 7.64 15.12 8.47
N TRP A 421 6.31 15.11 8.60
CA TRP A 421 5.50 16.32 8.79
C TRP A 421 5.93 17.16 10.01
N GLU A 422 6.31 16.51 11.12
CA GLU A 422 6.78 17.16 12.34
C GLU A 422 8.10 17.91 12.13
N THR A 423 9.06 17.27 11.44
CA THR A 423 10.42 17.81 11.27
C THR A 423 10.54 18.77 10.09
N SER A 424 9.57 18.75 9.17
CA SER A 424 9.53 19.56 7.93
C SER A 424 8.60 20.77 7.99
N SER A 425 8.01 21.09 9.15
CA SER A 425 6.99 22.15 9.28
C SER A 425 5.85 21.96 8.26
N GLN A 426 5.16 20.80 8.31
CA GLN A 426 4.05 20.45 7.41
C GLN A 426 4.49 20.45 5.94
N PHE A 427 5.60 19.77 5.63
CA PHE A 427 6.21 19.73 4.28
C PHE A 427 6.40 21.12 3.65
N TYR A 428 6.68 22.14 4.49
CA TYR A 428 6.81 23.54 4.10
C TYR A 428 5.62 24.11 3.28
N GLY A 429 4.39 23.68 3.59
CA GLY A 429 3.17 24.14 2.93
C GLY A 429 2.68 23.25 1.78
N THR A 430 3.40 22.17 1.45
CA THR A 430 2.91 21.18 0.48
C THR A 430 1.89 20.24 1.15
N PRO A 431 0.73 19.96 0.52
CA PRO A 431 -0.21 18.97 1.02
C PRO A 431 0.38 17.57 1.20
N TYR A 432 -0.05 16.85 2.24
CA TYR A 432 0.40 15.47 2.47
C TYR A 432 -0.70 14.54 2.98
N ILE A 433 -0.46 13.24 2.84
CA ILE A 433 -1.24 12.16 3.41
C ILE A 433 -0.40 11.51 4.50
N TRP A 434 -0.92 11.41 5.72
CA TRP A 434 -0.27 10.68 6.82
C TRP A 434 -0.41 9.19 6.54
N CYS A 435 0.70 8.49 6.32
CA CYS A 435 0.66 7.08 5.95
C CYS A 435 1.33 6.17 6.98
N MET A 436 0.68 5.04 7.22
CA MET A 436 1.24 3.93 7.98
C MET A 436 1.96 2.96 7.02
N LEU A 437 3.27 2.78 7.16
CA LEU A 437 4.02 1.77 6.38
C LEU A 437 3.78 0.38 6.99
N HIS A 438 4.07 0.26 8.29
CA HIS A 438 3.97 -0.91 9.15
C HIS A 438 4.84 -2.12 8.76
N ASN A 439 4.94 -2.49 7.47
CA ASN A 439 5.49 -3.77 7.06
C ASN A 439 6.43 -3.68 5.86
N PHE A 440 7.61 -4.32 5.98
CA PHE A 440 8.67 -4.38 4.97
C PHE A 440 8.80 -5.80 4.39
N GLY A 441 9.12 -5.92 3.10
CA GLY A 441 9.33 -7.19 2.39
C GLY A 441 8.09 -8.09 2.25
N GLY A 442 6.92 -7.66 2.73
CA GLY A 442 5.82 -8.58 3.04
C GLY A 442 6.17 -9.59 4.14
N ASN A 443 7.18 -9.28 4.97
CA ASN A 443 7.62 -10.14 6.06
C ASN A 443 6.46 -10.36 7.02
N ILE A 444 6.36 -11.56 7.56
CA ILE A 444 5.19 -11.92 8.36
C ILE A 444 5.67 -12.07 9.78
N GLU A 445 5.13 -11.23 10.65
CA GLU A 445 5.47 -11.07 12.06
C GLU A 445 4.28 -10.55 12.85
N MET A 446 4.32 -10.61 14.18
CA MET A 446 3.32 -9.97 15.02
C MET A 446 3.92 -8.69 15.59
N TYR A 447 3.56 -7.55 15.00
CA TYR A 447 4.15 -6.24 15.28
C TYR A 447 3.09 -5.14 15.10
N GLY A 448 3.31 -3.99 15.74
CA GLY A 448 2.57 -2.75 15.50
C GLY A 448 2.80 -1.71 16.58
N ILE A 449 2.32 -0.48 16.32
CA ILE A 449 2.32 0.63 17.29
C ILE A 449 0.92 1.23 17.34
N LEU A 450 -0.03 0.50 17.93
CA LEU A 450 -1.46 0.85 17.86
C LEU A 450 -1.78 2.22 18.49
N ASP A 451 -1.04 2.65 19.52
CA ASP A 451 -1.26 3.96 20.15
C ASP A 451 -0.87 5.11 19.20
N ALA A 452 0.23 4.98 18.48
CA ALA A 452 0.67 5.96 17.48
C ALA A 452 -0.30 6.04 16.29
N ILE A 453 -0.89 4.91 15.88
CA ILE A 453 -1.93 4.86 14.85
C ILE A 453 -3.23 5.48 15.35
N ALA A 454 -3.61 5.23 16.61
CA ALA A 454 -4.83 5.74 17.22
C ALA A 454 -4.82 7.26 17.52
N SER A 455 -3.64 7.89 17.52
CA SER A 455 -3.49 9.33 17.76
C SER A 455 -2.90 10.12 16.59
N GLY A 456 -1.89 9.60 15.90
CA GLY A 456 -1.08 10.30 14.89
C GLY A 456 -1.88 11.01 13.80
N PRO A 457 -2.85 10.35 13.13
CA PRO A 457 -3.73 11.00 12.16
C PRO A 457 -4.57 12.16 12.71
N VAL A 458 -4.91 12.14 14.00
CA VAL A 458 -5.66 13.21 14.67
C VAL A 458 -4.70 14.34 15.05
N ASP A 459 -3.56 14.00 15.66
CA ASP A 459 -2.52 14.97 16.05
C ASP A 459 -1.98 15.75 14.85
N ALA A 460 -1.65 15.07 13.75
CA ALA A 460 -1.23 15.68 12.49
C ALA A 460 -2.31 16.62 11.93
N ARG A 461 -3.59 16.21 11.92
CA ARG A 461 -4.71 17.01 11.40
C ARG A 461 -5.04 18.24 12.24
N VAL A 462 -4.95 18.18 13.58
CA VAL A 462 -5.27 19.31 14.47
C VAL A 462 -4.07 20.20 14.80
N SER A 463 -2.87 19.83 14.35
CA SER A 463 -1.66 20.62 14.54
C SER A 463 -1.70 21.96 13.79
N ALA A 464 -0.95 22.95 14.29
CA ALA A 464 -0.94 24.30 13.73
C ALA A 464 -0.42 24.29 12.27
N ASN A 465 -1.16 24.99 11.39
CA ASN A 465 -0.90 25.10 9.95
C ASN A 465 -0.84 23.75 9.21
N SER A 466 -1.56 22.72 9.69
CA SER A 466 -1.56 21.40 9.06
C SER A 466 -2.00 21.44 7.60
N THR A 467 -1.20 20.80 6.73
CA THR A 467 -1.50 20.57 5.31
C THR A 467 -1.92 19.12 5.04
N MET A 468 -2.34 18.39 6.09
CA MET A 468 -2.79 17.00 5.99
C MET A 468 -4.14 16.91 5.25
N VAL A 469 -4.13 16.28 4.07
CA VAL A 469 -5.31 16.07 3.20
C VAL A 469 -5.82 14.62 3.19
N GLY A 470 -5.16 13.71 3.91
CA GLY A 470 -5.58 12.31 3.97
C GLY A 470 -4.87 11.47 5.01
N VAL A 471 -5.41 10.26 5.20
CA VAL A 471 -4.74 9.13 5.84
C VAL A 471 -4.40 8.06 4.79
N GLY A 472 -3.48 7.13 5.08
CA GLY A 472 -3.16 6.07 4.12
C GLY A 472 -2.43 4.86 4.70
N MET A 473 -2.40 3.78 3.92
CA MET A 473 -1.68 2.55 4.28
C MET A 473 -0.71 2.14 3.15
N CYS A 474 0.58 2.17 3.46
CA CYS A 474 1.71 2.09 2.52
C CYS A 474 2.61 0.86 2.78
N MET A 475 2.01 -0.27 3.15
CA MET A 475 2.74 -1.50 3.44
C MET A 475 3.43 -2.08 2.21
N GLU A 476 4.61 -2.69 2.40
CA GLU A 476 5.28 -3.42 1.32
C GLU A 476 4.59 -4.75 1.00
N GLY A 477 3.91 -5.37 1.97
CA GLY A 477 3.06 -6.53 1.73
C GLY A 477 1.89 -6.62 2.71
N ILE A 478 0.82 -7.29 2.28
CA ILE A 478 -0.43 -7.46 3.04
C ILE A 478 -0.57 -8.90 3.56
N ASP A 479 -1.80 -9.34 3.86
CA ASP A 479 -2.11 -10.68 4.38
C ASP A 479 -1.49 -10.97 5.77
N GLN A 480 -1.17 -9.94 6.56
CA GLN A 480 -0.70 -10.03 7.94
C GLN A 480 -1.34 -8.96 8.87
N ASN A 481 -1.12 -9.06 10.18
CA ASN A 481 -1.58 -8.12 11.24
C ASN A 481 -2.92 -7.39 11.00
N PRO A 482 -4.05 -8.11 10.84
CA PRO A 482 -5.34 -7.49 10.49
C PRO A 482 -5.87 -6.52 11.55
N VAL A 483 -5.34 -6.56 12.78
CA VAL A 483 -5.68 -5.61 13.85
C VAL A 483 -5.14 -4.20 13.58
N VAL A 484 -3.93 -4.13 12.99
CA VAL A 484 -3.26 -2.87 12.66
C VAL A 484 -3.97 -2.18 11.50
N TYR A 485 -4.30 -2.95 10.46
CA TYR A 485 -4.98 -2.42 9.26
C TYR A 485 -6.44 -2.04 9.49
N GLU A 486 -7.18 -2.74 10.37
CA GLU A 486 -8.56 -2.34 10.72
C GLU A 486 -8.60 -1.09 11.63
N LEU A 487 -7.60 -0.89 12.49
CA LEU A 487 -7.49 0.36 13.25
C LEU A 487 -7.17 1.52 12.31
N MET A 488 -6.16 1.36 11.45
CA MET A 488 -5.70 2.44 10.57
C MET A 488 -6.75 2.86 9.53
N SER A 489 -7.49 1.92 8.94
CA SER A 489 -8.60 2.25 8.04
C SER A 489 -9.71 3.03 8.74
N GLU A 490 -9.99 2.70 10.01
CA GLU A 490 -11.02 3.38 10.80
C GLU A 490 -10.66 4.83 11.11
N MET A 491 -9.36 5.17 11.20
CA MET A 491 -8.91 6.55 11.45
C MET A 491 -9.35 7.54 10.36
N ALA A 492 -9.67 7.08 9.15
CA ALA A 492 -10.29 7.89 8.09
C ALA A 492 -11.68 8.46 8.48
N PHE A 493 -12.32 7.90 9.50
CA PHE A 493 -13.65 8.24 9.99
C PHE A 493 -13.65 8.71 11.46
N ARG A 494 -12.47 8.95 12.05
CA ARG A 494 -12.32 9.34 13.45
C ARG A 494 -11.95 10.82 13.60
N SER A 495 -12.90 11.61 14.11
CA SER A 495 -12.67 13.00 14.51
C SER A 495 -11.70 13.13 15.68
N ASP A 496 -11.72 12.14 16.58
CA ASP A 496 -11.04 12.12 17.87
C ASP A 496 -10.16 10.87 18.03
N LYS A 497 -9.22 10.88 18.98
CA LYS A 497 -8.29 9.77 19.26
C LYS A 497 -9.04 8.51 19.72
N VAL A 498 -8.54 7.34 19.36
CA VAL A 498 -9.15 6.04 19.73
C VAL A 498 -8.54 5.50 21.02
N GLN A 499 -9.38 5.11 21.98
CA GLN A 499 -8.96 4.42 23.20
C GLN A 499 -8.63 2.95 22.86
N VAL A 500 -7.35 2.66 22.60
CA VAL A 500 -6.89 1.38 22.01
C VAL A 500 -7.36 0.16 22.79
N GLN A 501 -7.31 0.18 24.13
CA GLN A 501 -7.74 -0.96 24.96
C GLN A 501 -9.23 -1.27 24.83
N GLU A 502 -10.09 -0.25 24.81
CA GLU A 502 -11.54 -0.41 24.62
C GLU A 502 -11.86 -0.89 23.19
N TRP A 503 -11.16 -0.34 22.20
CA TRP A 503 -11.28 -0.76 20.80
C TRP A 503 -10.81 -2.21 20.60
N LEU A 504 -9.70 -2.62 21.23
CA LEU A 504 -9.17 -3.99 21.20
C LEU A 504 -10.08 -5.00 21.89
N LYS A 505 -10.69 -4.64 23.03
CA LYS A 505 -11.72 -5.49 23.66
C LYS A 505 -12.81 -5.79 22.64
N SER A 506 -13.41 -4.75 22.04
CA SER A 506 -14.44 -4.93 21.02
C SER A 506 -13.94 -5.69 19.78
N TYR A 507 -12.73 -5.40 19.28
CA TYR A 507 -12.10 -6.10 18.15
C TYR A 507 -12.02 -7.61 18.39
N SER A 508 -11.55 -8.02 19.57
CA SER A 508 -11.47 -9.44 19.93
C SER A 508 -12.85 -10.11 19.92
N GLN A 509 -13.85 -9.48 20.53
CA GLN A 509 -15.22 -10.01 20.59
C GLN A 509 -15.83 -10.20 19.19
N ARG A 510 -15.64 -9.22 18.29
CA ARG A 510 -16.10 -9.28 16.89
C ARG A 510 -15.40 -10.39 16.11
N ARG A 511 -14.06 -10.42 16.18
CA ARG A 511 -13.21 -11.34 15.44
C ARG A 511 -13.42 -12.81 15.78
N TYR A 512 -13.80 -13.12 17.02
CA TYR A 512 -14.12 -14.48 17.46
C TYR A 512 -15.63 -14.77 17.62
N GLY A 513 -16.48 -13.77 17.36
CA GLY A 513 -17.95 -13.86 17.40
C GLY A 513 -18.55 -14.15 18.78
N ARG A 514 -17.81 -13.87 19.87
CA ARG A 514 -18.24 -14.01 21.27
C ARG A 514 -17.26 -13.34 22.22
N GLU A 515 -17.73 -12.96 23.41
CA GLU A 515 -16.88 -12.55 24.53
C GLU A 515 -16.14 -13.74 25.15
N VAL A 516 -14.83 -13.59 25.39
CA VAL A 516 -13.98 -14.58 26.09
C VAL A 516 -12.89 -13.84 26.88
N HIS A 517 -13.07 -13.63 28.18
CA HIS A 517 -12.15 -12.82 28.99
C HIS A 517 -10.67 -13.28 28.96
N LYS A 518 -10.41 -14.58 28.75
CA LYS A 518 -9.03 -15.10 28.58
C LYS A 518 -8.37 -14.66 27.27
N ILE A 519 -9.17 -14.32 26.26
CA ILE A 519 -8.70 -13.79 24.97
C ILE A 519 -8.62 -12.26 25.03
N GLU A 520 -9.52 -11.60 25.76
CA GLU A 520 -9.43 -10.16 26.06
C GLU A 520 -8.11 -9.86 26.79
N ALA A 521 -7.82 -10.56 27.89
CA ALA A 521 -6.54 -10.46 28.61
C ALA A 521 -5.32 -10.86 27.76
N ALA A 522 -5.47 -11.73 26.76
CA ALA A 522 -4.39 -12.03 25.82
C ALA A 522 -4.14 -10.84 24.88
N TRP A 523 -5.19 -10.17 24.39
CA TRP A 523 -5.06 -8.95 23.58
C TRP A 523 -4.49 -7.77 24.37
N GLU A 524 -4.81 -7.65 25.67
CA GLU A 524 -4.15 -6.69 26.59
C GLU A 524 -2.64 -6.96 26.70
N ILE A 525 -2.22 -8.22 26.82
CA ILE A 525 -0.78 -8.58 26.83
C ILE A 525 -0.11 -8.30 25.49
N LEU A 526 -0.78 -8.62 24.37
CA LEU A 526 -0.24 -8.36 23.02
C LEU A 526 -0.13 -6.85 22.74
N HIS A 527 -1.07 -6.03 23.23
CA HIS A 527 -0.99 -4.56 23.21
C HIS A 527 0.16 -4.05 24.07
N GLY A 528 0.26 -4.50 25.32
CA GLY A 528 1.36 -4.13 26.23
C GLY A 528 2.73 -4.70 25.87
N THR A 529 2.88 -5.33 24.69
CA THR A 529 4.16 -5.84 24.18
C THR A 529 4.33 -5.53 22.69
N ILE A 530 3.90 -6.41 21.80
CA ILE A 530 4.28 -6.42 20.38
C ILE A 530 3.44 -5.50 19.49
N TYR A 531 2.24 -5.13 19.92
CA TYR A 531 1.37 -4.16 19.23
C TYR A 531 1.45 -2.74 19.82
N ASN A 532 2.43 -2.45 20.67
CA ASN A 532 2.77 -1.11 21.09
C ASN A 532 4.29 -0.95 21.29
N CYS A 533 5.07 -1.38 20.28
CA CYS A 533 6.53 -1.35 20.39
C CYS A 533 7.07 0.09 20.37
N THR A 534 7.99 0.40 21.28
CA THR A 534 8.50 1.78 21.51
C THR A 534 10.00 1.94 21.30
N ASP A 535 10.66 0.92 20.72
CA ASP A 535 12.07 0.93 20.34
C ASP A 535 12.41 1.97 19.25
N GLY A 536 11.42 2.38 18.45
CA GLY A 536 11.60 3.28 17.31
C GLY A 536 12.35 2.64 16.14
N ILE A 537 12.46 1.30 16.11
CA ILE A 537 13.17 0.50 15.10
C ILE A 537 12.19 -0.58 14.63
N ALA A 538 11.84 -0.58 13.34
CA ALA A 538 11.11 -1.71 12.77
C ALA A 538 12.01 -2.96 12.84
N PHE A 539 11.69 -3.88 13.76
CA PHE A 539 12.36 -5.17 13.87
C PHE A 539 12.08 -6.01 12.62
N LEU A 540 13.12 -6.63 12.08
CA LEU A 540 13.00 -7.57 10.95
C LEU A 540 12.83 -9.01 11.46
N GLY A 541 11.59 -9.52 11.55
CA GLY A 541 11.33 -10.96 11.41
C GLY A 541 10.22 -11.62 12.25
N LEU A 542 9.58 -12.62 11.60
CA LEU A 542 8.87 -13.81 12.13
C LEU A 542 7.48 -13.63 12.81
N PRO A 543 6.42 -14.44 12.50
CA PRO A 543 6.21 -15.42 11.40
C PRO A 543 4.78 -15.43 10.72
N LEU A 544 4.61 -16.27 9.67
CA LEU A 544 3.40 -17.05 9.21
C LEU A 544 2.68 -16.81 7.83
N ALA A 545 2.82 -17.80 6.94
CA ALA A 545 1.85 -18.30 5.93
C ALA A 545 1.76 -17.73 4.47
N LEU A 546 1.45 -18.65 3.54
CA LEU A 546 1.21 -18.44 2.09
C LEU A 546 0.02 -19.28 1.60
N THR A 547 -0.59 -18.82 0.50
CA THR A 547 -1.34 -19.62 -0.48
C THR A 547 -1.26 -19.01 -1.88
N ARG A 548 -1.44 -19.86 -2.91
CA ARG A 548 -1.62 -19.61 -4.36
C ARG A 548 -0.44 -18.97 -5.15
N THR A 549 0.16 -19.78 -6.01
CA THR A 549 0.36 -19.45 -7.44
C THR A 549 -0.68 -20.24 -8.24
N ASN A 550 -1.53 -19.57 -9.01
CA ASN A 550 -2.55 -20.23 -9.84
C ASN A 550 -1.98 -20.57 -11.23
N CYS A 551 -2.16 -21.82 -11.69
CA CYS A 551 -1.68 -22.27 -12.99
C CYS A 551 -2.50 -21.70 -14.16
N LEU A 552 -2.11 -20.52 -14.64
CA LEU A 552 -2.48 -20.03 -15.97
C LEU A 552 -1.80 -20.89 -17.06
N PHE A 553 -2.46 -21.06 -18.21
CA PHE A 553 -1.92 -21.83 -19.33
C PHE A 553 -0.73 -21.09 -19.98
N PHE A 554 0.47 -21.57 -19.69
CA PHE A 554 1.75 -21.08 -20.23
C PHE A 554 2.58 -22.24 -20.80
N SER A 555 3.59 -21.93 -21.61
CA SER A 555 4.61 -22.91 -21.99
C SER A 555 5.48 -23.26 -20.78
N SER A 556 6.06 -24.46 -20.78
CA SER A 556 6.86 -24.98 -19.65
C SER A 556 7.99 -24.02 -19.23
N LEU A 557 8.68 -23.39 -20.18
CA LEU A 557 9.76 -22.45 -19.90
C LEU A 557 9.30 -21.20 -19.14
N ILE A 558 8.10 -20.68 -19.43
CA ILE A 558 7.54 -19.51 -18.75
C ILE A 558 7.10 -19.87 -17.32
N LEU A 559 6.55 -21.08 -17.11
CA LEU A 559 6.24 -21.56 -15.76
C LEU A 559 7.50 -21.69 -14.89
N LEU A 560 8.58 -22.24 -15.44
CA LEU A 560 9.88 -22.32 -14.76
C LEU A 560 10.43 -20.93 -14.40
N GLN A 561 10.32 -19.95 -15.31
CA GLN A 561 10.71 -18.57 -15.06
C GLN A 561 9.91 -17.93 -13.92
N TYR A 562 8.59 -18.15 -13.88
CA TYR A 562 7.71 -17.55 -12.87
C TYR A 562 7.87 -18.24 -11.50
N GLU A 563 8.07 -19.56 -11.48
CA GLU A 563 8.43 -20.28 -10.27
C GLU A 563 9.78 -19.82 -9.72
N TRP A 564 10.81 -19.67 -10.58
CA TRP A 564 12.10 -19.10 -10.18
C TRP A 564 11.96 -17.66 -9.67
N ASN A 565 11.13 -16.82 -10.30
CA ASN A 565 10.82 -15.45 -9.82
C ASN A 565 10.25 -15.49 -8.40
N ALA A 566 9.20 -16.29 -8.17
CA ALA A 566 8.52 -16.41 -6.88
C ALA A 566 9.44 -16.98 -5.79
N ARG A 567 10.20 -18.04 -6.11
CA ARG A 567 11.20 -18.63 -5.21
C ARG A 567 12.31 -17.65 -4.88
N THR A 568 12.84 -16.93 -5.87
CA THR A 568 13.98 -16.02 -5.69
C THR A 568 13.60 -14.80 -4.86
N GLN A 569 12.48 -14.15 -5.15
CA GLN A 569 12.00 -12.97 -4.41
C GLN A 569 11.97 -13.20 -2.88
N VAL A 570 11.49 -14.36 -2.43
CA VAL A 570 11.34 -14.68 -0.99
C VAL A 570 12.57 -15.35 -0.37
N THR A 571 13.71 -15.39 -1.08
CA THR A 571 14.96 -16.02 -0.64
C THR A 571 16.18 -15.12 -0.89
N MET A 572 17.04 -15.38 -1.89
CA MET A 572 18.20 -14.50 -2.16
C MET A 572 17.80 -13.13 -2.72
N TRP A 573 16.61 -13.00 -3.30
CA TRP A 573 16.08 -11.80 -3.94
C TRP A 573 16.82 -11.36 -5.22
N PHE A 574 18.13 -11.05 -5.14
CA PHE A 574 18.94 -10.54 -6.25
C PHE A 574 20.09 -11.49 -6.66
N ASP A 575 21.11 -10.94 -7.34
CA ASP A 575 22.30 -11.66 -7.78
C ASP A 575 23.10 -12.26 -6.61
N THR A 576 23.92 -13.26 -6.94
CA THR A 576 24.86 -13.92 -6.02
C THR A 576 26.14 -14.25 -6.76
N THR A 577 27.25 -14.39 -6.03
CA THR A 577 28.47 -15.02 -6.55
C THR A 577 28.67 -16.38 -5.87
N LYS A 578 29.71 -17.12 -6.26
CA LYS A 578 30.04 -18.39 -5.59
C LYS A 578 30.25 -18.22 -4.07
N SER A 579 30.74 -17.06 -3.62
CA SER A 579 31.21 -16.83 -2.25
C SER A 579 30.58 -15.62 -1.56
N ASN A 580 29.65 -14.91 -2.21
CA ASN A 580 28.91 -13.78 -1.63
C ASN A 580 27.42 -13.95 -1.95
N GLN A 581 26.57 -13.94 -0.92
CA GLN A 581 25.11 -13.88 -1.09
C GLN A 581 24.67 -12.46 -1.49
N SER A 582 23.42 -12.32 -1.96
CA SER A 582 22.84 -11.02 -2.29
C SER A 582 22.84 -10.07 -1.10
N LYS A 583 22.97 -8.76 -1.33
CA LYS A 583 22.71 -7.74 -0.30
C LYS A 583 21.27 -7.78 0.22
N LEU A 584 20.32 -8.31 -0.57
CA LEU A 584 18.89 -8.44 -0.23
C LEU A 584 18.47 -9.86 0.17
N HIS A 585 19.43 -10.75 0.48
CA HIS A 585 19.10 -12.09 0.96
C HIS A 585 18.20 -12.05 2.21
N ASP A 586 17.13 -12.83 2.17
CA ASP A 586 16.08 -12.90 3.19
C ASP A 586 15.41 -11.54 3.51
N TYR A 587 15.55 -10.50 2.66
CA TYR A 587 14.83 -9.21 2.85
C TYR A 587 13.32 -9.43 2.89
N ALA A 588 12.80 -10.21 1.95
CA ALA A 588 11.41 -10.63 1.86
C ALA A 588 11.22 -12.07 2.40
N ASN A 589 11.85 -12.41 3.52
CA ASN A 589 11.74 -13.73 4.17
C ASN A 589 10.29 -14.10 4.54
N LYS A 590 10.05 -15.41 4.68
CA LYS A 590 8.69 -15.96 4.82
C LYS A 590 8.65 -17.26 5.60
N PHE A 591 7.87 -17.28 6.69
CA PHE A 591 7.72 -18.47 7.55
C PHE A 591 6.53 -19.31 7.09
N TRP A 592 6.69 -19.99 5.96
CA TRP A 592 5.67 -20.84 5.35
C TRP A 592 6.01 -22.33 5.52
N SER A 593 4.97 -23.17 5.51
CA SER A 593 5.12 -24.62 5.31
C SER A 593 5.81 -24.89 3.96
N GLY A 594 6.62 -25.96 3.90
CA GLY A 594 7.46 -26.23 2.73
C GLY A 594 8.75 -25.41 2.74
N LEU A 595 8.65 -24.08 2.66
CA LEU A 595 9.83 -23.20 2.64
C LEU A 595 10.71 -23.33 3.90
N LEU A 596 10.10 -23.51 5.08
CA LEU A 596 10.85 -23.76 6.31
C LEU A 596 11.63 -25.09 6.31
N GLU A 597 11.06 -26.14 5.74
CA GLU A 597 11.65 -27.48 5.69
C GLU A 597 12.66 -27.63 4.54
N ALA A 598 12.35 -27.03 3.39
CA ALA A 598 13.07 -27.22 2.14
C ALA A 598 14.05 -26.09 1.78
N TYR A 599 14.19 -25.05 2.61
CA TYR A 599 15.16 -23.96 2.42
C TYR A 599 15.83 -23.52 3.73
N TYR A 600 15.05 -23.12 4.73
CA TYR A 600 15.62 -22.57 5.98
C TYR A 600 16.27 -23.64 6.87
N LEU A 601 15.60 -24.78 7.07
CA LEU A 601 16.11 -25.87 7.91
C LEU A 601 17.49 -26.39 7.41
N PRO A 602 17.72 -26.68 6.11
CA PRO A 602 19.03 -27.16 5.67
C PRO A 602 20.12 -26.09 5.74
N ARG A 603 19.82 -24.80 5.50
CA ARG A 603 20.76 -23.69 5.73
C ARG A 603 21.24 -23.64 7.18
N ALA A 604 20.32 -23.78 8.14
CA ALA A 604 20.63 -23.84 9.56
C ALA A 604 21.41 -25.13 9.92
N SER A 605 20.99 -26.29 9.41
CA SER A 605 21.67 -27.58 9.65
C SER A 605 23.12 -27.58 9.13
N THR A 606 23.38 -27.02 7.94
CA THR A 606 24.73 -26.85 7.40
C THR A 606 25.56 -25.91 8.28
N TYR A 607 25.00 -24.81 8.81
CA TYR A 607 25.70 -23.94 9.78
C TYR A 607 26.13 -24.70 11.04
N PHE A 608 25.20 -25.40 11.71
CA PHE A 608 25.52 -26.16 12.92
C PHE A 608 26.47 -27.34 12.64
N SER A 609 26.41 -27.95 11.46
CA SER A 609 27.32 -29.03 11.06
C SER A 609 28.76 -28.55 10.86
N HIS A 610 28.96 -27.38 10.24
CA HIS A 610 30.30 -26.76 10.13
C HIS A 610 30.80 -26.28 11.49
N LEU A 611 29.92 -25.71 12.33
CA LEU A 611 30.29 -25.24 13.67
C LEU A 611 30.71 -26.41 14.58
N LEU A 612 29.97 -27.51 14.57
CA LEU A 612 30.32 -28.72 15.31
C LEU A 612 31.67 -29.29 14.84
N ARG A 613 31.87 -29.41 13.53
CA ARG A 613 33.15 -29.88 12.96
C ARG A 613 34.33 -29.02 13.43
N SER A 614 34.22 -27.69 13.38
CA SER A 614 35.28 -26.80 13.86
C SER A 614 35.60 -26.98 15.35
N LEU A 615 34.60 -27.28 16.18
CA LEU A 615 34.80 -27.59 17.60
C LEU A 615 35.44 -28.98 17.82
N GLU A 616 35.07 -29.98 17.01
CA GLU A 616 35.62 -31.35 17.08
C GLU A 616 37.06 -31.44 16.54
N GLU A 617 37.36 -30.73 15.44
CA GLU A 617 38.69 -30.64 14.81
C GLU A 617 39.63 -29.65 15.52
N ASN A 618 39.09 -28.81 16.43
CA ASN A 618 39.78 -27.68 17.06
C ASN A 618 40.40 -26.71 16.02
N GLU A 619 39.62 -26.41 14.96
CA GLU A 619 39.97 -25.48 13.90
C GLU A 619 39.05 -24.26 13.89
N SER A 620 39.49 -23.16 13.25
CA SER A 620 38.63 -21.99 13.04
C SER A 620 37.45 -22.29 12.12
N PHE A 621 36.31 -21.62 12.34
CA PHE A 621 35.13 -21.76 11.48
C PHE A 621 35.46 -21.34 10.03
N LYS A 622 35.38 -22.29 9.09
CA LYS A 622 35.68 -22.11 7.66
C LYS A 622 34.56 -21.36 6.95
N MET A 623 34.43 -20.08 7.28
CA MET A 623 33.32 -19.20 6.89
C MET A 623 33.03 -19.22 5.39
N ASP A 624 34.06 -19.18 4.54
CA ASP A 624 33.88 -19.14 3.08
C ASP A 624 33.51 -20.51 2.50
N ASP A 625 33.89 -21.63 3.12
CA ASP A 625 33.46 -22.97 2.71
C ASP A 625 31.98 -23.20 3.05
N TRP A 626 31.59 -22.87 4.28
CA TRP A 626 30.18 -22.85 4.71
C TRP A 626 29.34 -21.96 3.79
N ARG A 627 29.82 -20.76 3.46
CA ARG A 627 29.09 -19.80 2.63
C ARG A 627 28.94 -20.27 1.18
N GLN A 628 29.99 -20.86 0.60
CA GLN A 628 29.92 -21.49 -0.73
C GLN A 628 28.89 -22.64 -0.76
N GLU A 629 28.84 -23.47 0.29
CA GLU A 629 27.88 -24.57 0.39
C GLU A 629 26.43 -24.06 0.42
N TRP A 630 26.10 -23.14 1.34
CA TRP A 630 24.70 -22.71 1.49
C TRP A 630 24.23 -21.80 0.35
N ILE A 631 25.09 -20.99 -0.28
CA ILE A 631 24.74 -20.25 -1.49
C ILE A 631 24.44 -21.21 -2.66
N ALA A 632 25.31 -22.21 -2.90
CA ALA A 632 25.09 -23.18 -3.96
C ALA A 632 23.80 -24.00 -3.75
N TYR A 633 23.50 -24.34 -2.50
CA TYR A 633 22.23 -24.95 -2.09
C TYR A 633 21.03 -24.03 -2.35
N SER A 634 21.09 -22.76 -1.95
CA SER A 634 20.01 -21.78 -2.17
C SER A 634 19.70 -21.58 -3.65
N ASN A 635 20.74 -21.38 -4.48
CA ASN A 635 20.58 -21.18 -5.92
C ASN A 635 20.01 -22.44 -6.60
N LYS A 636 20.35 -23.64 -6.09
CA LYS A 636 19.73 -24.91 -6.52
C LYS A 636 18.25 -24.98 -6.13
N TRP A 637 17.88 -24.55 -4.92
CA TRP A 637 16.48 -24.54 -4.47
C TRP A 637 15.61 -23.57 -5.30
N GLN A 638 16.15 -22.41 -5.67
CA GLN A 638 15.47 -21.43 -6.53
C GLN A 638 15.20 -21.97 -7.94
N ALA A 639 16.13 -22.77 -8.47
CA ALA A 639 15.97 -23.49 -9.75
C ALA A 639 15.19 -24.82 -9.62
N GLY A 640 14.71 -25.16 -8.41
CA GLY A 640 13.91 -26.34 -8.15
C GLY A 640 12.46 -26.21 -8.63
N THR A 641 11.79 -27.34 -8.78
CA THR A 641 10.41 -27.45 -9.31
C THR A 641 9.53 -28.37 -8.44
N GLU A 642 9.91 -28.53 -7.18
CA GLU A 642 9.22 -29.37 -6.20
C GLU A 642 7.82 -28.81 -5.87
N ALA A 643 6.78 -29.61 -6.04
CA ALA A 643 5.41 -29.20 -5.77
C ALA A 643 5.09 -29.18 -4.26
N TYR A 644 4.71 -28.01 -3.73
CA TYR A 644 4.34 -27.85 -2.31
C TYR A 644 2.84 -28.08 -2.03
N PRO A 645 2.44 -28.58 -0.85
CA PRO A 645 1.03 -28.81 -0.51
C PRO A 645 0.20 -27.52 -0.39
N VAL A 646 -0.80 -27.35 -1.25
CA VAL A 646 -1.74 -26.21 -1.24
C VAL A 646 -2.92 -26.34 -0.26
N LYS A 647 -2.91 -27.33 0.63
CA LYS A 647 -3.92 -27.56 1.67
C LYS A 647 -3.25 -27.83 3.01
N ALA A 648 -3.67 -27.11 4.04
CA ALA A 648 -3.19 -27.29 5.41
C ALA A 648 -3.47 -28.71 5.96
N ARG A 649 -2.65 -29.16 6.90
CA ARG A 649 -2.75 -30.46 7.59
C ARG A 649 -2.32 -30.29 9.05
N GLY A 650 -2.86 -31.13 9.94
CA GLY A 650 -2.60 -31.09 11.38
C GLY A 650 -3.62 -30.27 12.16
N ASP A 651 -3.52 -30.32 13.49
CA ASP A 651 -4.32 -29.54 14.44
C ASP A 651 -3.41 -28.51 15.11
N ALA A 652 -3.65 -27.23 14.85
CA ALA A 652 -2.84 -26.12 15.36
C ALA A 652 -2.90 -26.01 16.91
N LEU A 653 -4.00 -26.39 17.55
CA LEU A 653 -4.15 -26.36 19.00
C LEU A 653 -3.40 -27.53 19.65
N ALA A 654 -3.45 -28.72 19.05
CA ALA A 654 -2.66 -29.86 19.51
C ALA A 654 -1.15 -29.62 19.35
N ILE A 655 -0.73 -29.08 18.20
CA ILE A 655 0.66 -28.70 17.92
C ILE A 655 1.13 -27.61 18.89
N SER A 656 0.35 -26.55 19.09
CA SER A 656 0.69 -25.46 20.03
C SER A 656 0.91 -25.98 21.46
N LYS A 657 0.02 -26.84 21.97
CA LYS A 657 0.18 -27.47 23.28
C LYS A 657 1.46 -28.31 23.38
N ALA A 658 1.74 -29.13 22.37
CA ALA A 658 2.94 -29.97 22.35
C ALA A 658 4.24 -29.15 22.27
N LEU A 659 4.22 -27.98 21.62
CA LEU A 659 5.35 -27.05 21.60
C LEU A 659 5.55 -26.33 22.94
N VAL A 660 4.47 -25.94 23.62
CA VAL A 660 4.54 -25.36 24.97
C VAL A 660 5.11 -26.38 25.95
N GLU A 661 4.56 -27.60 26.00
CA GLU A 661 5.03 -28.68 26.87
C GLU A 661 6.52 -29.02 26.63
N LYS A 662 6.97 -29.04 25.37
CA LYS A 662 8.35 -29.42 25.02
C LYS A 662 9.40 -28.37 25.39
N TYR A 663 9.05 -27.09 25.39
CA TYR A 663 10.02 -25.99 25.48
C TYR A 663 9.83 -25.07 26.69
N PHE A 664 8.70 -25.19 27.41
CA PHE A 664 8.36 -24.37 28.59
C PHE A 664 7.77 -25.18 29.75
N GLY A 665 7.59 -26.50 29.60
CA GLY A 665 7.26 -27.46 30.66
C GLY A 665 8.48 -28.19 31.20
#